data_AF-A0A2C5Z4V5-F1
#
_entry.id   AF-A0A2C5Z4V5-F1
#
_cell.length_a   1.000
_cell.length_b   1.000
_cell.length_c   1.000
_cell.angle_alpha   90.00
_cell.angle_beta   90.00
_cell.angle_gamma   90.00
#
_symmetry.space_group_name_H-M   'P 1'
#
loop_
_entity.id
_entity.type
_entity.pdbx_description
1 polymer ?
#
loop_
_entity_poly.entity_id
_entity_poly.type
_entity_poly.pdbx_seq_one_letter_code
_entity_poly.pdbx_strand_id
1 'polypeptide(L)'
;MHWDSPTTQRQLQQDAVARPRPATRPKSLMTGLVAGSRREKSLWRWASTSNLDNFMRGVYQYYEGGGFWCILCANALWLLETLFVAVLLTLLSQCVDYAALPHSKSLDQIIVRQCTRKMSGLWNTGIWLYSFFFIWKSAQYFLEIRRLLHIRDFYLYLLEIPEQDMQTVSWQDVVARIMSLRDQNPKTATNMPQNVRRYLGSQSKDRLDAHDIANRLMRRDNYLIAMINKDVLDLSLPIPFFRGKQLYSKTMEWYLHYSILDMAFNDFGQVRQDFLRADRRGQLSQKLKQRFYFAGLLNLIFAPVVFAYVVIVYFFMYYNEYQKDPKLAAARKYTALAEWKFREFNELPHIFYERLHMSFPFATRYIDQFPKRMTEDVARSIAFMSGAITAVLAVCTILDSELFLGFEITKDRTVLFYLGLFGGIWAMTRGIISEESTVFNPEYALRSVIEYTHYMPDHWQGRLHSFEVKQEFSELYKMKVIIFLEEIMGIITTPLLLLFSLPNCSEQIVDFFREFTVHVDGLGYVCSFAVFDFKKDGGAGVQPGGGHDVREEYYSTKHGKMAASYYGFIDNYVINPRTGIPGHMPPGMRQQFYPPPTFPSLNSPTLAADMQGSHVGRLVESDHQPPAVSLGDSSRENSAVDMDEPEAGVLGMINQLRQTHHKHHRRGGVLYEALPPNFSLLQNMAAGAFAGIATRMQLLNPSSTTAYTGVLRSTYQIASGEGFFNLWRGMSSVIVGAGPAHAVYFATYEAVKHAMGGNQAGVHHPLAAATSGAAATIASDAFMNPFDVIKQRMQIQNSSKMYRSMVDCAKFVYKNEGLAAFYVSYPTTLSMTVPFTALQFLAYESLSTVMNPRKKYDPLTHCLAGAVAGGFAAALTTPMDVIKTILQTRGTSSDPEVRRVNGFADGCRLLCRKEGFRGFFKGVRPRVVTTMPSTAICWSAYEFSKAYFIKRNDAL
;
A
#
# COMPACT_ATOMS: atom_id res chain seq x y z
N MET A 1 23.57 -46.67 -53.53
CA MET A 1 24.56 -46.58 -54.62
C MET A 1 24.42 -45.20 -55.24
N HIS A 2 25.24 -44.21 -54.88
CA HIS A 2 26.63 -43.99 -55.30
C HIS A 2 26.74 -43.56 -56.77
N TRP A 3 26.96 -42.25 -56.98
CA TRP A 3 28.22 -41.64 -57.50
C TRP A 3 28.10 -41.54 -59.04
N ASP A 4 28.38 -40.44 -59.76
CA ASP A 4 29.52 -39.52 -59.66
C ASP A 4 29.23 -38.14 -60.28
N SER A 5 29.96 -37.15 -59.79
CA SER A 5 30.13 -35.76 -60.25
C SER A 5 31.26 -35.63 -61.33
N PRO A 6 31.86 -34.46 -61.63
CA PRO A 6 31.40 -33.20 -62.22
C PRO A 6 32.36 -32.68 -63.34
N THR A 7 31.90 -32.12 -64.48
CA THR A 7 32.92 -31.63 -65.47
C THR A 7 32.58 -30.43 -66.37
N THR A 8 31.58 -29.61 -66.07
CA THR A 8 31.26 -28.50 -67.01
C THR A 8 30.85 -27.18 -66.34
N GLN A 9 31.43 -26.89 -65.18
CA GLN A 9 31.29 -25.57 -64.53
C GLN A 9 32.61 -25.01 -64.00
N ARG A 10 33.76 -25.53 -64.46
CA ARG A 10 35.11 -25.17 -63.98
C ARG A 10 35.94 -24.31 -64.94
N GLN A 11 35.39 -23.88 -66.09
CA GLN A 11 36.15 -23.12 -67.10
C GLN A 11 35.77 -21.64 -67.24
N LEU A 12 34.78 -21.13 -66.50
CA LEU A 12 34.58 -19.68 -66.32
C LEU A 12 35.22 -19.14 -65.02
N GLN A 13 36.05 -19.96 -64.35
CA GLN A 13 36.60 -19.67 -63.03
C GLN A 13 38.14 -19.79 -62.98
N GLN A 14 38.84 -19.66 -64.12
CA GLN A 14 40.31 -19.80 -64.19
C GLN A 14 41.12 -18.60 -64.71
N ASP A 15 40.52 -17.48 -65.13
CA ASP A 15 41.29 -16.29 -65.60
C ASP A 15 41.33 -15.10 -64.61
N ALA A 16 41.30 -15.35 -63.30
CA ALA A 16 41.47 -14.27 -62.31
C ALA A 16 42.27 -14.66 -61.05
N VAL A 17 43.33 -15.47 -61.20
CA VAL A 17 44.29 -15.77 -60.12
C VAL A 17 45.61 -15.03 -60.37
N ALA A 18 45.61 -13.71 -60.12
CA ALA A 18 46.82 -12.96 -59.84
C ALA A 18 46.93 -12.77 -58.32
N ARG A 19 48.03 -13.24 -57.73
CA ARG A 19 48.31 -13.18 -56.29
C ARG A 19 48.14 -11.76 -55.74
N PRO A 20 47.32 -11.51 -54.70
CA PRO A 20 47.40 -10.26 -53.96
C PRO A 20 48.71 -10.27 -53.17
N ARG A 21 49.53 -9.23 -53.36
CA ARG A 21 50.63 -8.87 -52.45
C ARG A 21 50.10 -8.87 -51.00
N PRO A 22 50.91 -9.19 -49.98
CA PRO A 22 50.45 -9.11 -48.59
C PRO A 22 49.94 -7.69 -48.35
N ALA A 23 48.63 -7.54 -48.26
CA ALA A 23 48.01 -6.31 -47.87
C ALA A 23 48.51 -6.04 -46.45
N THR A 24 49.37 -5.03 -46.33
CA THR A 24 49.61 -4.33 -45.09
C THR A 24 48.30 -4.26 -44.33
N ARG A 25 48.30 -4.81 -43.11
CA ARG A 25 47.22 -4.62 -42.13
C ARG A 25 46.68 -3.21 -42.33
N PRO A 26 45.36 -2.98 -42.45
CA PRO A 26 44.86 -1.62 -42.45
C PRO A 26 45.39 -1.01 -41.16
N LYS A 27 46.40 -0.14 -41.30
CA LYS A 27 46.85 0.70 -40.22
C LYS A 27 45.57 1.38 -39.77
N SER A 28 45.25 1.23 -38.49
CA SER A 28 44.35 2.09 -37.73
C SER A 28 44.11 3.41 -38.49
N LEU A 29 42.97 3.51 -39.17
CA LEU A 29 42.39 4.79 -39.60
C LEU A 29 41.80 5.54 -38.37
N MET A 30 42.30 5.21 -37.18
CA MET A 30 41.86 5.64 -35.85
C MET A 30 42.87 6.61 -35.21
N THR A 31 43.78 7.19 -36.00
CA THR A 31 44.79 8.12 -35.45
C THR A 31 45.09 9.35 -36.30
N GLY A 32 44.29 9.66 -37.33
CA GLY A 32 44.64 10.71 -38.31
C GLY A 32 43.64 11.84 -38.57
N LEU A 33 42.38 11.78 -38.12
CA LEU A 33 41.33 12.73 -38.58
C LEU A 33 40.33 13.20 -37.49
N VAL A 34 40.79 13.40 -36.26
CA VAL A 34 40.06 14.28 -35.31
C VAL A 34 41.05 15.20 -34.61
N ALA A 35 41.73 16.03 -35.40
CA ALA A 35 42.30 17.29 -34.93
C ALA A 35 41.30 18.45 -35.19
N GLY A 36 40.00 18.17 -35.00
CA GLY A 36 38.94 19.17 -35.11
C GLY A 36 38.70 19.88 -33.78
N SER A 37 38.14 21.08 -33.82
CA SER A 37 37.74 21.81 -32.62
C SER A 37 36.80 20.97 -31.73
N ARG A 38 36.78 21.18 -30.41
CA ARG A 38 35.88 20.42 -29.50
C ARG A 38 34.42 20.50 -29.94
N ARG A 39 34.02 21.62 -30.57
CA ARG A 39 32.72 21.84 -31.21
C ARG A 39 32.44 20.88 -32.36
N GLU A 40 33.38 20.69 -33.30
CA GLU A 40 33.23 19.74 -34.41
C GLU A 40 33.09 18.29 -33.92
N LYS A 41 33.85 17.92 -32.89
CA LYS A 41 33.75 16.59 -32.28
C LYS A 41 32.37 16.36 -31.65
N SER A 42 31.82 17.37 -30.98
CA SER A 42 30.46 17.33 -30.44
C SER A 42 29.41 17.26 -31.55
N LEU A 43 29.58 18.05 -32.63
CA LEU A 43 28.67 18.07 -33.77
C LEU A 43 28.63 16.73 -34.49
N TRP A 44 29.79 16.10 -34.72
CA TRP A 44 29.88 14.77 -35.33
C TRP A 44 29.19 13.70 -34.46
N ARG A 45 29.36 13.76 -33.13
CA ARG A 45 28.69 12.84 -32.20
C ARG A 45 27.17 13.00 -32.24
N TRP A 46 26.68 14.24 -32.20
CA TRP A 46 25.26 14.55 -32.39
C TRP A 46 24.74 13.98 -33.72
N ALA A 47 25.48 14.18 -34.82
CA ALA A 47 25.13 13.64 -36.14
C ALA A 47 25.04 12.12 -36.19
N SER A 48 25.99 11.45 -35.52
CA SER A 48 26.08 9.99 -35.47
C SER A 48 25.08 9.34 -34.49
N THR A 49 24.25 10.11 -33.79
CA THR A 49 23.34 9.59 -32.77
C THR A 49 22.20 8.80 -33.43
N SER A 50 22.23 7.47 -33.27
CA SER A 50 21.21 6.56 -33.82
C SER A 50 19.94 6.49 -32.99
N ASN A 51 20.02 6.75 -31.67
CA ASN A 51 18.89 6.69 -30.75
C ASN A 51 18.65 8.06 -30.11
N LEU A 52 17.81 8.84 -30.77
CA LEU A 52 17.49 10.21 -30.37
C LEU A 52 16.70 10.26 -29.05
N ASP A 53 15.87 9.26 -28.77
CA ASP A 53 14.98 9.27 -27.60
C ASP A 53 15.78 9.12 -26.29
N ASN A 54 16.71 8.16 -26.25
CA ASN A 54 17.61 8.01 -25.11
C ASN A 54 18.57 9.19 -24.96
N PHE A 55 19.02 9.77 -26.08
CA PHE A 55 19.84 10.97 -26.05
C PHE A 55 19.09 12.17 -25.46
N MET A 56 17.87 12.45 -25.95
CA MET A 56 17.04 13.55 -25.42
C MET A 56 16.71 13.36 -23.95
N ARG A 57 16.43 12.13 -23.51
CA ARG A 57 16.26 11.84 -22.08
C ARG A 57 17.51 12.19 -21.28
N GLY A 58 18.70 11.90 -21.80
CA GLY A 58 19.96 12.29 -21.17
C GLY A 58 20.16 13.82 -21.13
N VAL A 59 19.78 14.53 -22.19
CA VAL A 59 19.80 16.00 -22.24
C VAL A 59 18.88 16.59 -21.18
N TYR A 60 17.66 16.08 -21.06
CA TYR A 60 16.69 16.51 -20.06
C TYR A 60 17.13 16.18 -18.62
N GLN A 61 17.66 14.97 -18.36
CA GLN A 61 18.20 14.60 -17.05
C GLN A 61 19.39 15.48 -16.63
N TYR A 62 20.20 15.91 -17.60
CA TYR A 62 21.32 16.81 -17.34
C TYR A 62 20.84 18.22 -16.92
N TYR A 63 19.76 18.69 -17.56
CA TYR A 63 19.09 19.94 -17.21
C TYR A 63 18.48 19.87 -15.80
N GLU A 64 17.67 18.86 -15.51
CA GLU A 64 17.01 18.68 -14.22
C GLU A 64 18.03 18.51 -13.07
N GLY A 65 19.17 17.88 -13.36
CA GLY A 65 20.27 17.71 -12.41
C GLY A 65 21.09 18.97 -12.14
N GLY A 66 20.79 20.11 -12.77
CA GLY A 66 21.48 21.40 -12.54
C GLY A 66 22.92 21.44 -13.04
N GLY A 67 23.32 20.52 -13.92
CA GLY A 67 24.65 20.47 -14.54
C GLY A 67 25.57 19.36 -14.03
N PHE A 68 26.80 19.34 -14.55
CA PHE A 68 27.71 18.20 -14.37
C PHE A 68 28.15 18.00 -12.91
N TRP A 69 28.59 19.07 -12.24
CA TRP A 69 29.07 18.98 -10.86
C TRP A 69 27.96 18.68 -9.86
N CYS A 70 26.76 19.22 -10.08
CA CYS A 70 25.60 18.97 -9.23
C CYS A 70 25.18 17.49 -9.29
N ILE A 71 25.11 16.90 -10.49
CA ILE A 71 24.79 15.47 -10.68
C ILE A 71 25.86 14.57 -10.06
N LEU A 72 27.13 14.90 -10.28
CA LEU A 72 28.26 14.15 -9.71
C LEU A 72 28.19 14.15 -8.17
N CYS A 73 27.99 15.32 -7.58
CA CYS A 73 27.87 15.51 -6.15
C CYS A 73 26.66 14.75 -5.58
N ALA A 74 25.48 14.90 -6.20
CA ALA A 74 24.27 14.21 -5.77
C ALA A 74 24.43 12.68 -5.78
N ASN A 75 25.00 12.12 -6.84
CA ASN A 75 25.25 10.69 -6.94
C ASN A 75 26.30 10.19 -5.92
N ALA A 76 27.34 10.99 -5.65
CA ALA A 76 28.35 10.67 -4.65
C ALA A 76 27.77 10.71 -3.22
N LEU A 77 26.96 11.72 -2.92
CA LEU A 77 26.27 11.85 -1.63
C LEU A 77 25.27 10.70 -1.43
N TRP A 78 24.53 10.31 -2.47
CA TRP A 78 23.63 9.16 -2.39
C TRP A 78 24.38 7.84 -2.07
N LEU A 79 25.55 7.61 -2.68
CA LEU A 79 26.40 6.47 -2.34
C LEU A 79 26.91 6.55 -0.88
N LEU A 80 27.28 7.74 -0.42
CA LEU A 80 27.72 7.96 0.96
C LEU A 80 26.58 7.72 1.97
N GLU A 81 25.38 8.23 1.70
CA GLU A 81 24.20 8.06 2.55
C GLU A 81 23.80 6.60 2.68
N THR A 82 23.76 5.86 1.57
CA THR A 82 23.45 4.42 1.59
C THR A 82 24.48 3.63 2.39
N LEU A 83 25.78 3.95 2.22
CA LEU A 83 26.85 3.35 3.01
C LEU A 83 26.72 3.68 4.51
N PHE A 84 26.44 4.94 4.84
CA PHE A 84 26.23 5.39 6.22
C PHE A 84 25.08 4.62 6.88
N VAL A 85 23.93 4.50 6.21
CA VAL A 85 22.78 3.76 6.74
C VAL A 85 23.14 2.28 6.95
N ALA A 86 23.82 1.64 6.01
CA ALA A 86 24.22 0.23 6.14
C ALA A 86 25.18 -0.01 7.32
N VAL A 87 26.16 0.89 7.51
CA VAL A 87 27.11 0.84 8.63
C VAL A 87 26.41 1.11 9.96
N LEU A 88 25.57 2.14 10.04
CA LEU A 88 24.82 2.49 11.24
C LEU A 88 23.86 1.36 11.64
N LEU A 89 23.13 0.79 10.67
CA LEU A 89 22.23 -0.33 10.89
C LEU A 89 23.00 -1.55 11.43
N THR A 90 24.18 -1.82 10.88
CA THR A 90 25.07 -2.89 11.33
C THR A 90 25.55 -2.66 12.77
N LEU A 91 25.98 -1.44 13.08
CA LEU A 91 26.43 -1.05 14.41
C LEU A 91 25.29 -1.24 15.43
N LEU A 92 24.13 -0.64 15.18
CA LEU A 92 22.97 -0.69 16.06
C LEU A 92 22.40 -2.10 16.23
N SER A 93 22.49 -2.96 15.21
CA SER A 93 21.85 -4.28 15.27
C SER A 93 22.74 -5.36 15.89
N GLN A 94 24.06 -5.32 15.65
CA GLN A 94 24.95 -6.44 15.98
C GLN A 94 26.11 -6.05 16.91
N CYS A 95 26.45 -4.77 17.01
CA CYS A 95 27.65 -4.33 17.72
C CYS A 95 27.37 -3.57 19.03
N VAL A 96 26.10 -3.30 19.34
CA VAL A 96 25.64 -2.66 20.58
C VAL A 96 25.00 -3.69 21.49
N ASP A 97 25.52 -3.84 22.72
CA ASP A 97 24.88 -4.67 23.74
C ASP A 97 23.84 -3.87 24.53
N TYR A 98 22.57 -3.97 24.11
CA TYR A 98 21.47 -3.27 24.77
C TYR A 98 21.21 -3.75 26.21
N ALA A 99 21.67 -4.93 26.61
CA ALA A 99 21.51 -5.41 27.98
C ALA A 99 22.45 -4.67 28.96
N ALA A 100 23.60 -4.21 28.47
CA ALA A 100 24.56 -3.42 29.24
C ALA A 100 24.18 -1.93 29.33
N LEU A 101 23.25 -1.45 28.51
CA LEU A 101 22.84 -0.04 28.40
C LEU A 101 22.35 0.59 29.72
N PRO A 102 21.52 -0.07 30.54
CA PRO A 102 21.00 0.52 31.78
C PRO A 102 22.06 0.71 32.88
N HIS A 103 23.19 -0.01 32.79
CA HIS A 103 24.21 -0.07 33.85
C HIS A 103 25.53 0.64 33.47
N SER A 104 25.69 0.99 32.21
CA SER A 104 26.94 1.56 31.68
C SER A 104 26.86 3.09 31.60
N LYS A 105 27.94 3.77 31.98
CA LYS A 105 28.03 5.24 31.94
C LYS A 105 28.76 5.79 30.71
N SER A 106 29.38 4.92 29.89
CA SER A 106 30.12 5.31 28.69
C SER A 106 29.85 4.37 27.51
N LEU A 107 29.96 4.90 26.29
CA LEU A 107 29.70 4.18 25.04
C LEU A 107 30.65 2.99 24.82
N ASP A 108 31.93 3.13 25.21
CA ASP A 108 32.96 2.09 25.01
C ASP A 108 32.65 0.78 25.77
N GLN A 109 31.92 0.88 26.89
CA GLN A 109 31.49 -0.27 27.69
C GLN A 109 30.35 -1.07 27.02
N ILE A 110 29.60 -0.43 26.12
CA ILE A 110 28.40 -0.98 25.48
C ILE A 110 28.73 -1.62 24.12
N ILE A 111 29.83 -1.19 23.48
CA ILE A 111 30.25 -1.69 22.18
C ILE A 111 30.94 -3.05 22.33
N VAL A 112 30.43 -4.05 21.61
CA VAL A 112 31.00 -5.40 21.60
C VAL A 112 32.35 -5.39 20.87
N ARG A 113 33.44 -5.61 21.63
CA ARG A 113 34.79 -5.79 21.08
C ARG A 113 34.81 -6.97 20.10
N GLN A 114 35.40 -6.76 18.91
CA GLN A 114 35.42 -7.74 17.80
C GLN A 114 34.03 -8.20 17.33
N CYS A 115 33.06 -7.29 17.29
CA CYS A 115 31.69 -7.53 16.79
C CYS A 115 31.66 -8.33 15.47
N THR A 116 32.49 -7.96 14.50
CA THR A 116 32.53 -8.56 13.15
C THR A 116 32.75 -10.07 13.16
N ARG A 117 33.44 -10.62 14.18
CA ARG A 117 33.68 -12.06 14.31
C ARG A 117 32.48 -12.82 14.90
N LYS A 118 31.63 -12.14 15.67
CA LYS A 118 30.48 -12.74 16.39
C LYS A 118 29.13 -12.48 15.72
N MET A 119 29.11 -11.87 14.53
CA MET A 119 27.88 -11.52 13.83
C MET A 119 27.09 -12.76 13.41
N SER A 120 25.76 -12.62 13.36
CA SER A 120 24.89 -13.67 12.84
C SER A 120 25.19 -13.98 11.37
N GLY A 121 25.08 -15.27 10.97
CA GLY A 121 25.36 -15.69 9.60
C GLY A 121 24.45 -15.04 8.54
N LEU A 122 23.20 -14.75 8.91
CA LEU A 122 22.25 -14.02 8.06
C LEU A 122 22.71 -12.58 7.81
N TRP A 123 23.23 -11.89 8.84
CA TRP A 123 23.75 -10.53 8.68
C TRP A 123 25.02 -10.49 7.83
N ASN A 124 25.93 -11.45 8.02
CA ASN A 124 27.14 -11.57 7.18
C ASN A 124 26.79 -11.76 5.69
N THR A 125 25.78 -12.59 5.40
CA THR A 125 25.27 -12.76 4.03
C THR A 125 24.69 -11.45 3.49
N GLY A 126 23.95 -10.71 4.32
CA GLY A 126 23.42 -9.40 3.98
C GLY A 126 24.50 -8.37 3.64
N ILE A 127 25.56 -8.27 4.45
CA ILE A 127 26.71 -7.39 4.18
C ILE A 127 27.42 -7.78 2.88
N TRP A 128 27.56 -9.09 2.60
CA TRP A 128 28.19 -9.55 1.37
C TRP A 128 27.38 -9.15 0.12
N LEU A 129 26.05 -9.37 0.14
CA LEU A 129 25.16 -8.93 -0.93
C LEU A 129 25.17 -7.41 -1.11
N TYR A 130 25.14 -6.66 0.00
CA TYR A 130 25.23 -5.20 -0.02
C TYR A 130 26.56 -4.71 -0.59
N SER A 131 27.68 -5.37 -0.25
CA SER A 131 29.00 -5.04 -0.77
C SER A 131 29.07 -5.24 -2.28
N PHE A 132 28.49 -6.33 -2.81
CA PHE A 132 28.38 -6.56 -4.25
C PHE A 132 27.54 -5.46 -4.92
N PHE A 133 26.38 -5.13 -4.35
CA PHE A 133 25.52 -4.04 -4.83
C PHE A 133 26.26 -2.68 -4.82
N PHE A 134 26.98 -2.37 -3.76
CA PHE A 134 27.72 -1.11 -3.60
C PHE A 134 28.87 -1.01 -4.62
N ILE A 135 29.62 -2.09 -4.84
CA ILE A 135 30.68 -2.14 -5.87
C ILE A 135 30.08 -1.95 -7.26
N TRP A 136 28.98 -2.66 -7.57
CA TRP A 136 28.27 -2.51 -8.84
C TRP A 136 27.81 -1.06 -9.06
N LYS A 137 27.22 -0.43 -8.04
CA LYS A 137 26.77 0.97 -8.11
C LYS A 137 27.92 1.96 -8.23
N SER A 138 29.03 1.72 -7.55
CA SER A 138 30.25 2.51 -7.69
C SER A 138 30.82 2.42 -9.11
N ALA A 139 30.87 1.22 -9.70
CA ALA A 139 31.28 1.03 -11.08
C ALA A 139 30.32 1.73 -12.07
N GLN A 140 29.01 1.64 -11.83
CA GLN A 140 28.00 2.36 -12.61
C GLN A 140 28.23 3.87 -12.58
N TYR A 141 28.50 4.45 -11.40
CA TYR A 141 28.82 5.87 -11.25
C TYR A 141 30.02 6.31 -12.11
N PHE A 142 31.11 5.52 -12.13
CA PHE A 142 32.26 5.83 -12.99
C PHE A 142 31.96 5.74 -14.49
N LEU A 143 31.14 4.78 -14.91
CA LEU A 143 30.69 4.67 -16.31
C LEU A 143 29.79 5.84 -16.70
N GLU A 144 28.95 6.30 -15.78
CA GLU A 144 28.03 7.41 -15.99
C GLU A 144 28.75 8.76 -16.17
N ILE A 145 29.89 8.98 -15.50
CA ILE A 145 30.73 10.17 -15.71
C ILE A 145 31.08 10.36 -17.19
N ARG A 146 31.46 9.28 -17.89
CA ARG A 146 31.78 9.35 -19.33
C ARG A 146 30.57 9.80 -20.14
N ARG A 147 29.39 9.24 -19.85
CA ARG A 147 28.13 9.63 -20.48
C ARG A 147 27.77 11.09 -20.23
N LEU A 148 27.92 11.55 -18.99
CA LEU A 148 27.65 12.94 -18.61
C LEU A 148 28.59 13.93 -19.28
N LEU A 149 29.88 13.60 -19.44
CA LEU A 149 30.83 14.44 -20.18
C LEU A 149 30.40 14.65 -21.64
N HIS A 150 29.83 13.62 -22.28
CA HIS A 150 29.30 13.76 -23.64
C HIS A 150 28.13 14.75 -23.72
N ILE A 151 27.23 14.73 -22.73
CA ILE A 151 26.10 15.66 -22.67
C ILE A 151 26.56 17.06 -22.29
N ARG A 152 27.53 17.20 -21.36
CA ARG A 152 28.15 18.48 -21.03
C ARG A 152 28.77 19.14 -22.27
N ASP A 153 29.53 18.38 -23.07
CA ASP A 153 30.12 18.90 -24.30
C ASP A 153 29.05 19.32 -25.33
N PHE A 154 27.86 18.71 -25.30
CA PHE A 154 26.72 19.13 -26.12
C PHE A 154 26.17 20.49 -25.67
N TYR A 155 25.94 20.67 -24.37
CA TYR A 155 25.47 21.95 -23.81
C TYR A 155 26.48 23.10 -24.01
N LEU A 156 27.76 22.85 -23.69
CA LEU A 156 28.80 23.88 -23.74
C LEU A 156 29.13 24.32 -25.17
N TYR A 157 29.31 23.38 -26.10
CA TYR A 157 29.84 23.70 -27.43
C TYR A 157 28.79 23.77 -28.53
N LEU A 158 27.63 23.11 -28.41
CA LEU A 158 26.59 23.15 -29.44
C LEU A 158 25.43 24.06 -29.07
N LEU A 159 24.94 24.00 -27.83
CA LEU A 159 23.88 24.90 -27.36
C LEU A 159 24.42 26.25 -26.88
N GLU A 160 25.74 26.36 -26.69
CA GLU A 160 26.43 27.56 -26.24
C GLU A 160 25.88 28.06 -24.90
N ILE A 161 25.54 27.13 -24.00
CA ILE A 161 25.10 27.41 -22.62
C ILE A 161 26.28 27.13 -21.69
N PRO A 162 26.83 28.14 -20.99
CA PRO A 162 27.94 27.94 -20.06
C PRO A 162 27.50 27.13 -18.84
N GLU A 163 28.44 26.44 -18.19
CA GLU A 163 28.15 25.56 -17.04
C GLU A 163 27.58 26.32 -15.83
N GLN A 164 27.95 27.60 -15.68
CA GLN A 164 27.48 28.47 -14.59
C GLN A 164 25.98 28.79 -14.69
N ASP A 165 25.45 28.86 -15.91
CA ASP A 165 24.05 29.22 -16.16
C ASP A 165 23.11 28.00 -16.16
N MET A 166 23.64 26.79 -15.97
CA MET A 166 22.86 25.55 -16.06
C MET A 166 21.74 25.46 -15.01
N GLN A 167 21.91 26.11 -13.86
CA GLN A 167 20.90 26.11 -12.79
C GLN A 167 19.78 27.14 -13.01
N THR A 168 20.00 28.15 -13.87
CA THR A 168 19.08 29.28 -14.06
C THR A 168 18.41 29.27 -15.43
N VAL A 169 18.98 28.55 -16.40
CA VAL A 169 18.42 28.42 -17.75
C VAL A 169 17.02 27.81 -17.72
N SER A 170 16.13 28.31 -18.58
CA SER A 170 14.79 27.72 -18.73
C SER A 170 14.85 26.53 -19.70
N TRP A 171 14.02 25.50 -19.47
CA TRP A 171 13.92 24.38 -20.40
C TRP A 171 13.48 24.82 -21.81
N GLN A 172 12.63 25.83 -21.89
CA GLN A 172 12.17 26.41 -23.15
C GLN A 172 13.32 26.97 -23.98
N ASP A 173 14.28 27.66 -23.34
CA ASP A 173 15.47 28.18 -24.03
C ASP A 173 16.36 27.04 -24.54
N VAL A 174 16.47 25.95 -23.77
CA VAL A 174 17.18 24.74 -24.19
C VAL A 174 16.51 24.13 -25.42
N VAL A 175 15.19 23.99 -25.42
CA VAL A 175 14.40 23.50 -26.56
C VAL A 175 14.57 24.38 -27.79
N ALA A 176 14.43 25.70 -27.64
CA ALA A 176 14.61 26.66 -28.73
C ALA A 176 16.01 26.58 -29.34
N ARG A 177 17.05 26.44 -28.51
CA ARG A 177 18.45 26.26 -28.98
C ARG A 177 18.63 24.93 -29.70
N ILE A 178 18.05 23.83 -29.21
CA ILE A 178 18.07 22.53 -29.90
C ILE A 178 17.39 22.62 -31.27
N MET A 179 16.24 23.30 -31.37
CA MET A 179 15.52 23.51 -32.62
C MET A 179 16.37 24.33 -33.60
N SER A 180 16.94 25.46 -33.15
CA SER A 180 17.83 26.31 -33.96
C SER A 180 19.07 25.56 -34.46
N LEU A 181 19.68 24.72 -33.63
CA LEU A 181 20.85 23.91 -33.98
C LEU A 181 20.54 22.90 -35.08
N ARG A 182 19.34 22.31 -35.05
CA ARG A 182 18.84 21.38 -36.06
C ARG A 182 18.55 22.11 -37.38
N ASP A 183 17.88 23.27 -37.31
CA ASP A 183 17.53 24.09 -38.47
C ASP A 183 18.78 24.62 -39.19
N GLN A 184 19.84 24.96 -38.44
CA GLN A 184 21.13 25.39 -39.00
C GLN A 184 21.91 24.25 -39.68
N ASN A 185 21.66 22.98 -39.31
CA ASN A 185 22.43 21.83 -39.80
C ASN A 185 21.52 20.70 -40.32
N PRO A 186 20.71 20.91 -41.37
CA PRO A 186 19.78 19.89 -41.89
C PRO A 186 20.51 18.66 -42.47
N LYS A 187 21.73 18.84 -43.00
CA LYS A 187 22.56 17.75 -43.59
C LYS A 187 23.09 16.73 -42.57
N THR A 188 22.97 17.05 -41.28
CA THR A 188 23.34 16.17 -40.16
C THR A 188 22.50 14.89 -40.14
N ALA A 189 21.28 14.91 -40.71
CA ALA A 189 20.44 13.73 -40.89
C ALA A 189 20.83 12.87 -42.12
N THR A 190 21.54 13.44 -43.11
CA THR A 190 21.82 12.78 -44.40
C THR A 190 23.13 12.00 -44.48
N ASN A 191 24.09 12.23 -43.57
CA ASN A 191 25.39 11.57 -43.56
C ASN A 191 25.40 10.26 -42.75
N MET A 192 24.43 9.37 -42.98
CA MET A 192 24.47 7.99 -42.49
C MET A 192 25.03 7.04 -43.57
N PRO A 193 25.81 6.02 -43.19
CA PRO A 193 26.34 5.04 -44.14
C PRO A 193 25.19 4.29 -44.85
N GLN A 194 25.41 3.99 -46.13
CA GLN A 194 24.40 3.56 -47.10
C GLN A 194 23.63 2.28 -46.70
N ASN A 195 24.23 1.46 -45.82
CA ASN A 195 23.64 0.26 -45.24
C ASN A 195 22.52 0.53 -44.22
N VAL A 196 22.60 1.64 -43.46
CA VAL A 196 21.58 2.03 -42.46
C VAL A 196 20.40 2.74 -43.15
N ARG A 197 20.69 3.49 -44.22
CA ARG A 197 19.70 4.19 -45.05
C ARG A 197 18.71 3.25 -45.77
N ARG A 198 19.07 1.98 -45.97
CA ARG A 198 18.19 0.98 -46.61
C ARG A 198 17.10 0.46 -45.68
N TYR A 199 17.26 0.61 -44.37
CA TYR A 199 16.30 0.20 -43.34
C TYR A 199 15.45 1.36 -42.79
N LEU A 200 15.94 2.60 -42.92
CA LEU A 200 15.14 3.80 -42.70
C LEU A 200 14.51 4.23 -44.02
N GLY A 201 13.24 3.89 -44.22
CA GLY A 201 12.42 4.48 -45.30
C GLY A 201 12.42 6.02 -45.24
N SER A 202 12.02 6.65 -46.33
CA SER A 202 12.01 8.10 -46.61
C SER A 202 11.15 8.94 -45.65
N GLN A 203 11.48 8.98 -44.36
CA GLN A 203 10.53 9.31 -43.27
C GLN A 203 11.14 10.23 -42.20
N SER A 204 11.96 11.22 -42.57
CA SER A 204 12.33 12.30 -41.65
C SER A 204 11.55 13.57 -42.01
N LYS A 205 10.56 13.94 -41.19
CA LYS A 205 10.20 15.36 -41.07
C LYS A 205 11.50 16.12 -40.78
N ASP A 206 11.88 17.04 -41.65
CA ASP A 206 13.17 17.74 -41.58
C ASP A 206 13.28 18.69 -40.37
N ARG A 207 12.15 19.05 -39.75
CA ARG A 207 12.06 19.97 -38.61
C ARG A 207 11.69 19.23 -37.34
N LEU A 208 12.47 19.42 -36.28
CA LEU A 208 12.18 18.92 -34.94
C LEU A 208 11.39 20.00 -34.20
N ASP A 209 10.14 19.71 -33.84
CA ASP A 209 9.31 20.66 -33.10
C ASP A 209 9.39 20.44 -31.58
N ALA A 210 8.99 21.44 -30.80
CA ALA A 210 8.88 21.31 -29.34
C ALA A 210 7.94 20.15 -28.97
N HIS A 211 6.87 19.95 -29.74
CA HIS A 211 5.92 18.84 -29.57
C HIS A 211 6.58 17.48 -29.79
N ASP A 212 7.47 17.36 -30.77
CA ASP A 212 8.22 16.12 -31.01
C ASP A 212 9.19 15.84 -29.85
N ILE A 213 9.88 16.86 -29.34
CA ILE A 213 10.80 16.71 -28.20
C ILE A 213 10.04 16.25 -26.95
N ALA A 214 8.91 16.89 -26.65
CA ALA A 214 8.09 16.52 -25.51
C ALA A 214 7.56 15.09 -25.63
N ASN A 215 7.03 14.70 -26.79
CA ASN A 215 6.58 13.32 -27.03
C ASN A 215 7.71 12.28 -26.88
N ARG A 216 8.95 12.59 -27.29
CA ARG A 216 10.09 11.66 -27.10
C ARG A 216 10.41 11.46 -25.62
N LEU A 217 10.41 12.54 -24.84
CA LEU A 217 10.69 12.51 -23.41
C LEU A 217 9.58 11.78 -22.64
N MET A 218 8.33 12.15 -22.95
CA MET A 218 7.12 11.72 -22.25
C MET A 218 6.51 10.44 -22.81
N ARG A 219 7.12 9.79 -23.80
CA ARG A 219 6.48 8.67 -24.52
C ARG A 219 5.94 7.59 -23.60
N ARG A 220 6.75 7.12 -22.65
CA ARG A 220 6.34 6.05 -21.70
C ARG A 220 5.28 6.55 -20.72
N ASP A 221 5.48 7.75 -20.19
CA ASP A 221 4.63 8.36 -19.18
C ASP A 221 3.22 8.68 -19.73
N ASN A 222 3.12 9.13 -20.99
CA ASN A 222 1.84 9.42 -21.65
C ASN A 222 0.92 8.18 -21.69
N TYR A 223 1.47 6.97 -21.89
CA TYR A 223 0.67 5.73 -21.82
C TYR A 223 0.20 5.45 -20.40
N LEU A 224 1.03 5.67 -19.39
CA LEU A 224 0.65 5.46 -17.99
C LEU A 224 -0.43 6.46 -17.55
N ILE A 225 -0.27 7.74 -17.92
CA ILE A 225 -1.28 8.79 -17.70
C ILE A 225 -2.61 8.36 -18.32
N ALA A 226 -2.60 7.95 -19.59
CA ALA A 226 -3.81 7.54 -20.29
C ALA A 226 -4.48 6.30 -19.67
N MET A 227 -3.71 5.27 -19.28
CA MET A 227 -4.25 4.07 -18.62
C MET A 227 -4.90 4.38 -17.27
N ILE A 228 -4.31 5.29 -16.48
CA ILE A 228 -4.86 5.70 -15.18
C ILE A 228 -6.15 6.52 -15.38
N ASN A 229 -6.17 7.48 -16.30
CA ASN A 229 -7.36 8.31 -16.54
C ASN A 229 -8.55 7.50 -17.12
N LYS A 230 -8.26 6.46 -17.91
CA LYS A 230 -9.28 5.56 -18.47
C LYS A 230 -9.67 4.43 -17.51
N ASP A 231 -9.10 4.38 -16.31
CA ASP A 231 -9.32 3.34 -15.30
C ASP A 231 -9.09 1.91 -15.86
N VAL A 232 -8.12 1.73 -16.77
CA VAL A 232 -7.78 0.43 -17.38
C VAL A 232 -7.14 -0.52 -16.36
N LEU A 233 -6.51 0.05 -15.33
CA LEU A 233 -5.83 -0.69 -14.27
C LEU A 233 -6.77 -0.91 -13.09
N ASP A 234 -7.10 -2.18 -12.80
CA ASP A 234 -7.85 -2.51 -11.59
C ASP A 234 -6.92 -2.50 -10.35
N LEU A 235 -6.83 -1.33 -9.73
CA LEU A 235 -6.05 -1.06 -8.52
C LEU A 235 -6.85 -1.29 -7.24
N SER A 236 -7.99 -1.99 -7.33
CA SER A 236 -8.83 -2.31 -6.19
C SER A 236 -8.59 -3.74 -5.72
N LEU A 237 -8.61 -3.96 -4.40
CA LEU A 237 -8.56 -5.32 -3.85
C LEU A 237 -9.99 -5.85 -3.70
N PRO A 238 -10.27 -7.12 -4.08
CA PRO A 238 -11.59 -7.74 -3.91
C PRO A 238 -11.84 -8.16 -2.44
N ILE A 239 -11.32 -7.40 -1.48
CA ILE A 239 -11.44 -7.65 -0.03
C ILE A 239 -12.47 -6.65 0.53
N PRO A 240 -13.43 -7.07 1.38
CA PRO A 240 -14.54 -6.23 1.84
C PRO A 240 -14.13 -4.88 2.45
N PHE A 241 -13.01 -4.83 3.18
CA PHE A 241 -12.52 -3.61 3.82
C PHE A 241 -11.88 -2.61 2.84
N PHE A 242 -11.34 -3.10 1.72
CA PHE A 242 -10.65 -2.29 0.71
C PHE A 242 -11.46 -2.12 -0.58
N ARG A 243 -12.71 -2.57 -0.58
CA ARG A 243 -13.57 -2.54 -1.77
C ARG A 243 -13.84 -1.09 -2.18
N GLY A 244 -13.57 -0.78 -3.44
CA GLY A 244 -13.82 0.55 -4.02
C GLY A 244 -12.74 1.60 -3.75
N LYS A 245 -11.67 1.29 -3.00
CA LYS A 245 -10.52 2.20 -2.82
C LYS A 245 -9.42 1.87 -3.84
N GLN A 246 -9.01 2.86 -4.63
CA GLN A 246 -7.86 2.75 -5.52
C GLN A 246 -6.58 2.83 -4.68
N LEU A 247 -5.87 1.70 -4.56
CA LEU A 247 -4.62 1.60 -3.80
C LEU A 247 -3.45 1.80 -4.77
N TYR A 248 -2.75 2.93 -4.63
CA TYR A 248 -1.60 3.26 -5.47
C TYR A 248 -0.45 3.78 -4.60
N SER A 249 0.54 2.93 -4.39
CA SER A 249 1.77 3.25 -3.67
C SER A 249 2.90 3.57 -4.64
N LYS A 250 3.95 4.26 -4.18
CA LYS A 250 5.19 4.45 -4.97
C LYS A 250 5.87 3.12 -5.29
N THR A 251 5.71 2.11 -4.44
CA THR A 251 6.18 0.75 -4.73
C THR A 251 5.43 0.14 -5.92
N MET A 252 4.10 0.32 -5.99
CA MET A 252 3.28 -0.15 -7.12
C MET A 252 3.69 0.50 -8.44
N GLU A 253 3.98 1.81 -8.43
CA GLU A 253 4.47 2.55 -9.60
C GLU A 253 5.66 1.85 -10.26
N TRP A 254 6.68 1.47 -9.47
CA TRP A 254 7.85 0.74 -9.98
C TRP A 254 7.47 -0.59 -10.66
N TYR A 255 6.57 -1.37 -10.05
CA TYR A 255 6.14 -2.66 -10.59
C TYR A 255 5.27 -2.52 -11.85
N LEU A 256 4.49 -1.45 -11.99
CA LEU A 256 3.74 -1.15 -13.21
C LEU A 256 4.70 -0.78 -14.35
N HIS A 257 5.70 0.06 -14.08
CA HIS A 257 6.76 0.36 -15.05
C HIS A 257 7.49 -0.92 -15.49
N TYR A 258 7.91 -1.75 -14.54
CA TYR A 258 8.62 -3.00 -14.83
C TYR A 258 7.76 -4.00 -15.61
N SER A 259 6.51 -4.22 -15.19
CA SER A 259 5.67 -5.29 -15.74
C SER A 259 5.06 -4.89 -17.09
N ILE A 260 4.54 -3.67 -17.20
CA ILE A 260 3.82 -3.19 -18.39
C ILE A 260 4.77 -2.46 -19.34
N LEU A 261 5.37 -1.34 -18.90
CA LEU A 261 6.10 -0.44 -19.80
C LEU A 261 7.40 -1.07 -20.33
N ASP A 262 8.18 -1.76 -19.50
CA ASP A 262 9.40 -2.44 -20.00
C ASP A 262 9.07 -3.64 -20.92
N MET A 263 7.83 -4.15 -20.90
CA MET A 263 7.38 -5.13 -21.89
C MET A 263 7.01 -4.45 -23.22
N ALA A 264 6.24 -3.36 -23.12
CA ALA A 264 5.67 -2.66 -24.27
C ALA A 264 6.74 -1.94 -25.10
N PHE A 265 7.78 -1.42 -24.44
CA PHE A 265 8.83 -0.66 -25.09
C PHE A 265 10.08 -1.51 -25.38
N ASN A 266 10.82 -1.14 -26.42
CA ASN A 266 12.14 -1.70 -26.72
C ASN A 266 13.27 -0.83 -26.13
N ASP A 267 14.52 -1.27 -26.29
CA ASP A 267 15.72 -0.54 -25.82
C ASP A 267 15.90 0.81 -26.55
N PHE A 268 15.26 0.96 -27.72
CA PHE A 268 15.21 2.21 -28.48
C PHE A 268 14.12 3.19 -28.00
N GLY A 269 13.34 2.82 -26.98
CA GLY A 269 12.26 3.65 -26.46
C GLY A 269 10.99 3.67 -27.31
N GLN A 270 10.87 2.81 -28.31
CA GLN A 270 9.71 2.66 -29.20
C GLN A 270 8.81 1.51 -28.77
N VAL A 271 7.51 1.59 -29.08
CA VAL A 271 6.55 0.51 -28.81
C VAL A 271 6.87 -0.69 -29.72
N ARG A 272 6.89 -1.89 -29.14
CA ARG A 272 7.11 -3.13 -29.89
C ARG A 272 5.93 -3.40 -30.82
N GLN A 273 6.20 -3.64 -32.09
CA GLN A 273 5.15 -3.93 -33.10
C GLN A 273 4.31 -5.17 -32.78
N ASP A 274 4.80 -6.07 -31.93
CA ASP A 274 4.03 -7.21 -31.44
C ASP A 274 2.75 -6.81 -30.70
N PHE A 275 2.71 -5.64 -30.05
CA PHE A 275 1.52 -5.11 -29.39
C PHE A 275 0.46 -4.58 -30.36
N LEU A 276 0.85 -4.31 -31.61
CA LEU A 276 -0.04 -3.76 -32.64
C LEU A 276 -0.74 -4.87 -33.44
N ARG A 277 -0.20 -6.09 -33.43
CA ARG A 277 -0.76 -7.24 -34.18
C ARG A 277 -1.82 -7.96 -33.37
N ALA A 278 -3.02 -8.10 -33.91
CA ALA A 278 -4.13 -8.79 -33.26
C ALA A 278 -3.85 -10.29 -33.02
N ASP A 279 -3.13 -10.94 -33.92
CA ASP A 279 -2.86 -12.38 -33.94
C ASP A 279 -2.16 -12.88 -32.67
N ARG A 280 -1.36 -12.01 -32.04
CA ARG A 280 -0.54 -12.34 -30.85
C ARG A 280 -1.18 -11.91 -29.53
N ARG A 281 -2.39 -11.34 -29.54
CA ARG A 281 -3.10 -10.82 -28.35
C ARG A 281 -3.09 -11.78 -27.16
N GLY A 282 -3.49 -13.04 -27.38
CA GLY A 282 -3.53 -14.05 -26.32
C GLY A 282 -2.15 -14.38 -25.74
N GLN A 283 -1.11 -14.46 -26.59
CA GLN A 283 0.26 -14.72 -26.14
C GLN A 283 0.85 -13.55 -25.36
N LEU A 284 0.59 -12.31 -25.77
CA LEU A 284 1.02 -11.11 -25.06
C LEU A 284 0.32 -10.99 -23.70
N SER A 285 -0.99 -11.23 -23.65
CA SER A 285 -1.75 -11.24 -22.40
C SER A 285 -1.20 -12.28 -21.42
N GLN A 286 -0.95 -13.52 -21.88
CA GLN A 286 -0.36 -14.57 -21.03
C GLN A 286 1.04 -14.19 -20.53
N LYS A 287 1.90 -13.62 -21.39
CA LYS A 287 3.22 -13.10 -20.97
C LYS A 287 3.10 -12.01 -19.91
N LEU A 288 2.16 -11.07 -20.08
CA LEU A 288 1.93 -10.00 -19.11
C LEU A 288 1.43 -10.55 -17.76
N LYS A 289 0.50 -11.53 -17.77
CA LYS A 289 0.07 -12.25 -16.57
C LYS A 289 1.24 -12.92 -15.85
N GLN A 290 2.09 -13.63 -16.58
CA GLN A 290 3.29 -14.27 -16.00
C GLN A 290 4.24 -13.26 -15.36
N ARG A 291 4.43 -12.08 -15.97
CA ARG A 291 5.24 -11.01 -15.38
C ARG A 291 4.62 -10.45 -14.11
N PHE A 292 3.31 -10.24 -14.07
CA PHE A 292 2.63 -9.82 -12.83
C PHE A 292 2.76 -10.86 -11.72
N TYR A 293 2.57 -12.14 -12.02
CA TYR A 293 2.78 -13.22 -11.03
C TYR A 293 4.22 -13.26 -10.52
N PHE A 294 5.20 -13.16 -11.42
CA PHE A 294 6.61 -13.13 -11.06
C PHE A 294 6.95 -11.92 -10.20
N ALA A 295 6.50 -10.73 -10.59
CA ALA A 295 6.69 -9.49 -9.84
C ALA A 295 6.05 -9.55 -8.44
N GLY A 296 4.83 -10.08 -8.35
CA GLY A 296 4.13 -10.25 -7.07
C GLY A 296 4.83 -11.24 -6.13
N LEU A 297 5.31 -12.38 -6.66
CA LEU A 297 6.08 -13.35 -5.87
C LEU A 297 7.42 -12.77 -5.40
N LEU A 298 8.13 -12.07 -6.29
CA LEU A 298 9.40 -11.42 -5.98
C LEU A 298 9.22 -10.36 -4.88
N ASN A 299 8.17 -9.53 -4.99
CA ASN A 299 7.82 -8.54 -3.98
C ASN A 299 7.52 -9.20 -2.63
N LEU A 300 6.74 -10.30 -2.62
CA LEU A 300 6.42 -11.01 -1.38
C LEU A 300 7.67 -11.53 -0.65
N ILE A 301 8.69 -11.98 -1.39
CA ILE A 301 9.96 -12.45 -0.82
C ILE A 301 10.76 -11.29 -0.22
N PHE A 302 10.81 -10.14 -0.89
CA PHE A 302 11.59 -8.97 -0.43
C PHE A 302 10.84 -8.05 0.55
N ALA A 303 9.52 -8.17 0.65
CA ALA A 303 8.67 -7.32 1.46
C ALA A 303 9.16 -7.13 2.92
N PRO A 304 9.60 -8.17 3.67
CA PRO A 304 10.08 -7.97 5.04
C PRO A 304 11.33 -7.10 5.13
N VAL A 305 12.24 -7.22 4.15
CA VAL A 305 13.48 -6.45 4.09
C VAL A 305 13.18 -5.01 3.67
N VAL A 306 12.34 -4.82 2.66
CA VAL A 306 11.91 -3.49 2.19
C VAL A 306 11.14 -2.75 3.27
N PHE A 307 10.24 -3.44 3.99
CA PHE A 307 9.51 -2.88 5.13
C PHE A 307 10.46 -2.37 6.22
N ALA A 308 11.42 -3.21 6.65
CA ALA A 308 12.39 -2.82 7.66
C ALA A 308 13.22 -1.61 7.21
N TYR A 309 13.67 -1.61 5.95
CA TYR A 309 14.41 -0.49 5.37
C TYR A 309 13.59 0.81 5.36
N VAL A 310 12.36 0.78 4.84
CA VAL A 310 11.48 1.96 4.75
C VAL A 310 11.18 2.54 6.13
N VAL A 311 10.87 1.69 7.11
CA VAL A 311 10.58 2.14 8.49
C VAL A 311 11.79 2.83 9.12
N ILE A 312 12.98 2.25 8.95
CA ILE A 312 14.21 2.79 9.54
C ILE A 312 14.62 4.10 8.88
N VAL A 313 14.60 4.14 7.54
CA VAL A 313 14.94 5.37 6.79
C VAL A 313 13.94 6.48 7.08
N TYR A 314 12.64 6.18 7.12
CA TYR A 314 11.63 7.17 7.46
C TYR A 314 11.83 7.72 8.87
N PHE A 315 12.11 6.85 9.84
CA PHE A 315 12.42 7.27 11.19
C PHE A 315 13.62 8.23 11.21
N PHE A 316 14.74 7.88 10.57
CA PHE A 316 15.92 8.76 10.56
C PHE A 316 15.71 10.07 9.82
N MET A 317 14.96 10.07 8.72
CA MET A 317 14.76 11.25 7.90
C MET A 317 13.80 12.25 8.56
N TYR A 318 12.68 11.77 9.10
CA TYR A 318 11.61 12.65 9.58
C TYR A 318 11.62 12.89 11.09
N TYR A 319 12.32 12.09 11.89
CA TYR A 319 12.36 12.30 13.35
C TYR A 319 12.82 13.72 13.71
N ASN A 320 13.89 14.20 13.07
CA ASN A 320 14.41 15.55 13.30
C ASN A 320 13.45 16.65 12.84
N GLU A 321 12.70 16.42 11.76
CA GLU A 321 11.70 17.36 11.23
C GLU A 321 10.52 17.48 12.21
N TYR A 322 9.99 16.35 12.68
CA TYR A 322 8.86 16.31 13.61
C TYR A 322 9.22 16.75 15.04
N GLN A 323 10.47 16.56 15.46
CA GLN A 323 10.94 17.08 16.74
C GLN A 323 11.03 18.61 16.72
N LYS A 324 11.45 19.21 15.60
CA LYS A 324 11.60 20.67 15.46
C LYS A 324 10.27 21.38 15.28
N ASP A 325 9.41 20.84 14.42
CA ASP A 325 8.07 21.39 14.21
C ASP A 325 7.03 20.26 14.20
N PRO A 326 6.39 20.00 15.37
CA PRO A 326 5.34 19.01 15.50
C PRO A 326 4.13 19.28 14.59
N LYS A 327 3.94 20.52 14.10
CA LYS A 327 2.85 20.84 13.16
C LYS A 327 3.05 20.18 11.80
N LEU A 328 4.29 19.93 11.40
CA LEU A 328 4.61 19.26 10.13
C LEU A 328 4.11 17.81 10.08
N ALA A 329 3.82 17.19 11.22
CA ALA A 329 3.19 15.87 11.26
C ALA A 329 1.73 15.91 10.75
N ALA A 330 1.04 17.04 10.94
CA ALA A 330 -0.31 17.27 10.42
C ALA A 330 -0.32 17.86 9.01
N ALA A 331 0.85 18.21 8.46
CA ALA A 331 0.97 18.74 7.11
C ALA A 331 0.44 17.75 6.07
N ARG A 332 -0.15 18.30 5.00
CA ARG A 332 -0.78 17.53 3.93
C ARG A 332 0.06 17.53 2.66
N LYS A 333 -0.11 16.48 1.86
CA LYS A 333 0.51 16.31 0.54
C LYS A 333 -0.48 15.60 -0.39
N TYR A 334 -0.36 15.85 -1.68
CA TYR A 334 -1.03 15.03 -2.69
C TYR A 334 -0.54 13.58 -2.67
N THR A 335 -1.45 12.65 -2.88
CA THR A 335 -1.13 11.22 -2.99
C THR A 335 -0.46 10.91 -4.33
N ALA A 336 0.29 9.81 -4.41
CA ALA A 336 0.92 9.39 -5.65
C ALA A 336 -0.09 9.18 -6.79
N LEU A 337 -1.30 8.69 -6.47
CA LEU A 337 -2.39 8.59 -7.44
C LEU A 337 -2.84 9.95 -7.97
N ALA A 338 -2.98 10.93 -7.07
CA ALA A 338 -3.36 12.29 -7.44
C ALA A 338 -2.32 12.93 -8.36
N GLU A 339 -1.03 12.73 -8.09
CA GLU A 339 0.06 13.19 -8.96
C GLU A 339 -0.13 12.70 -10.41
N TRP A 340 -0.46 11.42 -10.61
CA TRP A 340 -0.70 10.88 -11.95
C TRP A 340 -2.04 11.31 -12.58
N LYS A 341 -3.09 11.55 -11.77
CA LYS A 341 -4.38 12.06 -12.27
C LYS A 341 -4.30 13.50 -12.75
N PHE A 342 -3.54 14.35 -12.07
CA PHE A 342 -3.39 15.78 -12.42
C PHE A 342 -2.47 16.03 -13.61
N ARG A 343 -1.53 15.11 -13.86
CA ARG A 343 -0.52 15.27 -14.92
C ARG A 343 -1.14 15.29 -16.31
N GLU A 344 -0.74 16.25 -17.13
CA GLU A 344 -1.19 16.42 -18.52
C GLU A 344 -0.36 15.62 -19.52
N PHE A 345 -0.92 15.44 -20.73
CA PHE A 345 -0.18 14.82 -21.82
C PHE A 345 0.95 15.73 -22.30
N ASN A 346 2.13 15.16 -22.53
CA ASN A 346 3.36 15.89 -22.88
C ASN A 346 3.84 16.94 -21.86
N GLU A 347 3.37 16.85 -20.61
CA GLU A 347 3.84 17.73 -19.53
C GLU A 347 5.06 17.13 -18.82
N LEU A 348 6.20 17.83 -18.92
CA LEU A 348 7.44 17.40 -18.28
C LEU A 348 7.34 17.47 -16.74
N PRO A 349 8.04 16.57 -16.02
CA PRO A 349 7.96 16.51 -14.56
C PRO A 349 8.17 17.85 -13.83
N HIS A 350 9.16 18.66 -14.24
CA HIS A 350 9.45 19.92 -13.56
C HIS A 350 8.31 20.94 -13.69
N ILE A 351 7.69 21.02 -14.87
CA ILE A 351 6.53 21.90 -15.16
C ILE A 351 5.34 21.47 -14.30
N PHE A 352 5.09 20.16 -14.27
CA PHE A 352 4.04 19.57 -13.44
C PHE A 352 4.23 19.90 -11.97
N TYR A 353 5.44 19.70 -11.42
CA TYR A 353 5.70 19.97 -10.00
C TYR A 353 5.67 21.47 -9.67
N GLU A 354 6.12 22.35 -10.57
CA GLU A 354 6.00 23.80 -10.39
C GLU A 354 4.52 24.19 -10.23
N ARG A 355 3.67 23.75 -11.16
CA ARG A 355 2.22 23.95 -11.13
C ARG A 355 1.56 23.33 -9.90
N LEU A 356 1.92 22.08 -9.56
CA LEU A 356 1.40 21.39 -8.39
C LEU A 356 1.76 22.12 -7.10
N HIS A 357 3.00 22.61 -6.97
CA HIS A 357 3.48 23.35 -5.79
C HIS A 357 2.71 24.66 -5.58
N MET A 358 2.34 25.36 -6.64
CA MET A 358 1.51 26.57 -6.56
C MET A 358 0.10 26.30 -5.99
N SER A 359 -0.41 25.07 -6.12
CA SER A 359 -1.74 24.69 -5.59
C SER A 359 -1.78 24.39 -4.08
N PHE A 360 -0.65 24.05 -3.44
CA PHE A 360 -0.60 23.65 -2.03
C PHE A 360 -1.21 24.65 -1.03
N PRO A 361 -0.92 25.97 -1.10
CA PRO A 361 -1.50 26.92 -0.16
C PRO A 361 -3.03 26.97 -0.27
N PHE A 362 -3.57 26.94 -1.49
CA PHE A 362 -5.01 26.95 -1.73
C PHE A 362 -5.68 25.64 -1.30
N ALA A 363 -5.04 24.50 -1.52
CA ALA A 363 -5.53 23.19 -1.10
C ALA A 363 -5.61 23.04 0.42
N THR A 364 -4.59 23.54 1.11
CA THR A 364 -4.56 23.59 2.59
C THR A 364 -5.69 24.49 3.09
N ARG A 365 -5.80 25.71 2.54
CA ARG A 365 -6.85 26.67 2.88
C ARG A 365 -8.24 26.11 2.63
N TYR A 366 -8.47 25.36 1.54
CA TYR A 366 -9.75 24.73 1.26
C TYR A 366 -10.17 23.77 2.38
N ILE A 367 -9.30 22.84 2.75
CA ILE A 367 -9.60 21.83 3.78
C ILE A 367 -9.77 22.45 5.18
N ASP A 368 -9.01 23.48 5.51
CA ASP A 368 -9.02 24.10 6.84
C ASP A 368 -10.25 24.98 7.09
N GLN A 369 -10.95 25.41 6.04
CA GLN A 369 -12.21 26.14 6.16
C GLN A 369 -13.39 25.25 6.59
N PHE A 370 -13.33 23.94 6.36
CA PHE A 370 -14.45 23.06 6.73
C PHE A 370 -14.52 22.86 8.23
N PRO A 371 -15.74 22.92 8.82
CA PRO A 371 -15.91 22.93 10.26
C PRO A 371 -15.37 21.65 10.89
N LYS A 372 -14.42 21.84 11.79
CA LYS A 372 -13.76 20.80 12.61
C LYS A 372 -14.08 20.99 14.10
N ARG A 373 -15.25 21.57 14.43
CA ARG A 373 -15.61 22.02 15.79
C ARG A 373 -15.29 21.00 16.88
N MET A 374 -15.74 19.75 16.73
CA MET A 374 -15.45 18.70 17.72
C MET A 374 -13.96 18.43 17.88
N THR A 375 -13.21 18.34 16.78
CA THR A 375 -11.76 18.09 16.84
C THR A 375 -10.99 19.28 17.40
N GLU A 376 -11.42 20.51 17.14
CA GLU A 376 -10.83 21.73 17.69
C GLU A 376 -11.11 21.87 19.19
N ASP A 377 -12.34 21.61 19.64
CA ASP A 377 -12.68 21.68 21.07
C ASP A 377 -11.94 20.61 21.88
N VAL A 378 -11.81 19.40 21.31
CA VAL A 378 -10.97 18.34 21.89
C VAL A 378 -9.50 18.74 21.90
N ALA A 379 -8.96 19.27 20.78
CA ALA A 379 -7.57 19.70 20.69
C ALA A 379 -7.26 20.85 21.67
N ARG A 380 -8.17 21.82 21.81
CA ARG A 380 -8.05 22.94 22.77
C ARG A 380 -8.05 22.43 24.22
N SER A 381 -8.91 21.45 24.53
CA SER A 381 -8.96 20.83 25.86
C SER A 381 -7.67 20.05 26.17
N ILE A 382 -7.17 19.25 25.23
CA ILE A 382 -5.91 18.49 25.40
C ILE A 382 -4.71 19.44 25.48
N ALA A 383 -4.68 20.48 24.65
CA ALA A 383 -3.64 21.51 24.70
C ALA A 383 -3.65 22.23 26.05
N PHE A 384 -4.82 22.56 26.60
CA PHE A 384 -4.92 23.14 27.93
C PHE A 384 -4.38 22.18 29.01
N MET A 385 -4.82 20.91 29.02
CA MET A 385 -4.37 19.92 30.01
C MET A 385 -2.86 19.64 29.94
N SER A 386 -2.33 19.39 28.75
CA SER A 386 -0.90 19.12 28.53
C SER A 386 -0.04 20.37 28.79
N GLY A 387 -0.53 21.55 28.41
CA GLY A 387 0.14 22.83 28.67
C GLY A 387 0.20 23.15 30.16
N ALA A 388 -0.88 22.91 30.92
CA ALA A 388 -0.91 23.11 32.36
C ALA A 388 0.11 22.22 33.08
N ILE A 389 0.16 20.92 32.73
CA ILE A 389 1.15 19.99 33.30
C ILE A 389 2.59 20.43 32.94
N THR A 390 2.82 20.80 31.67
CA THR A 390 4.12 21.28 31.20
C THR A 390 4.55 22.55 31.94
N ALA A 391 3.64 23.50 32.15
CA ALA A 391 3.92 24.74 32.86
C ALA A 391 4.28 24.51 34.33
N VAL A 392 3.53 23.64 35.03
CA VAL A 392 3.84 23.28 36.43
C VAL A 392 5.22 22.62 36.51
N LEU A 393 5.50 21.64 35.65
CA LEU A 393 6.81 20.98 35.63
C LEU A 393 7.94 21.97 35.29
N ALA A 394 7.73 22.87 34.33
CA ALA A 394 8.70 23.89 33.96
C ALA A 394 9.01 24.85 35.12
N VAL A 395 7.99 25.31 35.83
CA VAL A 395 8.19 26.16 37.03
C VAL A 395 8.95 25.41 38.11
N CYS A 396 8.58 24.16 38.40
CA CYS A 396 9.31 23.33 39.37
C CYS A 396 10.79 23.16 38.98
N THR A 397 11.10 23.03 37.68
CA THR A 397 12.48 22.90 37.20
C THR A 397 13.27 24.21 37.23
N ILE A 398 12.60 25.36 37.16
CA ILE A 398 13.23 26.68 37.34
C ILE A 398 13.54 26.92 38.82
N LEU A 399 12.65 26.49 39.73
CA LEU A 399 12.83 26.64 41.17
C LEU A 399 13.92 25.72 41.72
N ASP A 400 14.04 24.51 41.20
CA ASP A 400 15.07 23.54 41.58
C ASP A 400 15.61 22.80 40.35
N SER A 401 16.85 23.13 39.99
CA SER A 401 17.53 22.52 38.84
C SER A 401 17.90 21.05 39.06
N GLU A 402 17.99 20.57 40.30
CA GLU A 402 18.30 19.15 40.57
C GLU A 402 17.08 18.25 40.34
N LEU A 403 15.87 18.80 40.56
CA LEU A 403 14.60 18.13 40.26
C LEU A 403 14.48 17.77 38.77
N PHE A 404 15.13 18.53 37.88
CA PHE A 404 15.10 18.32 36.43
C PHE A 404 15.76 16.99 35.99
N LEU A 405 16.86 16.59 36.65
CA LEU A 405 17.67 15.43 36.28
C LEU A 405 17.48 14.23 37.22
N GLY A 406 17.21 14.47 38.51
CA GLY A 406 17.18 13.44 39.54
C GLY A 406 15.79 12.98 39.98
N PHE A 407 14.74 13.77 39.76
CA PHE A 407 13.41 13.45 40.26
C PHE A 407 12.64 12.54 39.29
N GLU A 408 12.37 11.32 39.75
CA GLU A 408 11.56 10.35 39.04
C GLU A 408 10.09 10.47 39.45
N ILE A 409 9.24 10.95 38.54
CA ILE A 409 7.78 11.03 38.76
C ILE A 409 7.17 9.64 38.73
N THR A 410 7.60 8.83 37.75
CA THR A 410 7.32 7.40 37.71
C THR A 410 8.63 6.65 37.65
N LYS A 411 8.60 5.39 38.10
CA LYS A 411 9.79 4.55 38.17
C LYS A 411 10.56 4.58 36.84
N ASP A 412 11.83 4.95 36.89
CA ASP A 412 12.75 5.06 35.76
C ASP A 412 12.40 6.17 34.73
N ARG A 413 11.57 7.17 35.10
CA ARG A 413 11.18 8.30 34.23
C ARG A 413 11.32 9.64 34.95
N THR A 414 12.25 10.45 34.46
CA THR A 414 12.55 11.78 34.99
C THR A 414 11.55 12.84 34.56
N VAL A 415 11.58 14.00 35.21
CA VAL A 415 10.80 15.20 34.82
C VAL A 415 11.04 15.58 33.35
N LEU A 416 12.29 15.46 32.85
CA LEU A 416 12.64 15.72 31.45
C LEU A 416 11.83 14.88 30.46
N PHE A 417 11.61 13.59 30.77
CA PHE A 417 10.80 12.71 29.92
C PHE A 417 9.36 13.23 29.80
N TYR A 418 8.76 13.67 30.91
CA TYR A 418 7.41 14.19 30.93
C TYR A 418 7.28 15.58 30.30
N LEU A 419 8.28 16.45 30.47
CA LEU A 419 8.36 17.73 29.75
C LEU A 419 8.44 17.52 28.24
N GLY A 420 9.26 16.57 27.78
CA GLY A 420 9.33 16.21 26.36
C GLY A 420 8.02 15.63 25.82
N LEU A 421 7.38 14.73 26.59
CA LEU A 421 6.12 14.09 26.21
C LEU A 421 4.95 15.08 26.15
N PHE A 422 4.68 15.80 27.24
CA PHE A 422 3.56 16.74 27.32
C PHE A 422 3.82 18.00 26.51
N GLY A 423 5.07 18.47 26.42
CA GLY A 423 5.45 19.56 25.52
C GLY A 423 5.23 19.20 24.04
N GLY A 424 5.57 17.96 23.65
CA GLY A 424 5.29 17.45 22.31
C GLY A 424 3.78 17.36 22.01
N ILE A 425 2.99 16.80 22.94
CA ILE A 425 1.52 16.72 22.81
C ILE A 425 0.89 18.11 22.70
N TRP A 426 1.35 19.05 23.54
CA TRP A 426 0.88 20.43 23.53
C TRP A 426 1.17 21.11 22.19
N ALA A 427 2.40 21.00 21.68
CA ALA A 427 2.79 21.59 20.40
C ALA A 427 2.00 20.98 19.22
N MET A 428 1.81 19.65 19.22
CA MET A 428 1.03 18.95 18.20
C MET A 428 -0.45 19.35 18.21
N THR A 429 -1.09 19.34 19.39
CA THR A 429 -2.52 19.69 19.51
C THR A 429 -2.79 21.15 19.18
N ARG A 430 -1.86 22.05 19.53
CA ARG A 430 -1.91 23.45 19.09
C ARG A 430 -1.78 23.60 17.57
N GLY A 431 -1.09 22.69 16.90
CA GLY A 431 -1.01 22.64 15.44
C GLY A 431 -2.30 22.21 14.73
N ILE A 432 -3.25 21.59 15.44
CA ILE A 432 -4.54 21.13 14.89
C ILE A 432 -5.59 22.26 14.93
N ILE A 433 -5.41 23.26 15.80
CA ILE A 433 -6.35 24.36 15.99
C ILE A 433 -6.18 25.36 14.84
N SER A 434 -7.26 25.60 14.09
CA SER A 434 -7.29 26.58 13.00
C SER A 434 -7.31 28.03 13.51
N GLU A 435 -6.82 28.96 12.69
CA GLU A 435 -6.81 30.39 13.02
C GLU A 435 -8.20 31.02 12.80
N GLU A 436 -8.66 31.80 13.79
CA GLU A 436 -10.00 32.44 13.81
C GLU A 436 -10.16 33.53 12.73
N SER A 437 -9.07 34.02 12.12
CA SER A 437 -9.07 35.06 11.09
C SER A 437 -9.37 34.57 9.68
N THR A 438 -9.61 33.27 9.48
CA THR A 438 -9.82 32.71 8.15
C THR A 438 -11.24 32.98 7.62
N VAL A 439 -11.33 33.65 6.46
CA VAL A 439 -12.60 33.89 5.77
C VAL A 439 -13.12 32.59 5.14
N PHE A 440 -14.37 32.22 5.45
CA PHE A 440 -15.06 31.05 4.87
C PHE A 440 -15.52 31.34 3.43
N ASN A 441 -14.71 30.94 2.45
CA ASN A 441 -15.00 30.91 1.03
C ASN A 441 -14.34 29.66 0.38
N PRO A 442 -14.92 28.46 0.56
CA PRO A 442 -14.35 27.22 0.06
C PRO A 442 -14.38 27.14 -1.47
N GLU A 443 -15.35 27.77 -2.12
CA GLU A 443 -15.44 27.76 -3.59
C GLU A 443 -14.26 28.48 -4.23
N TYR A 444 -13.88 29.65 -3.72
CA TYR A 444 -12.70 30.37 -4.22
C TYR A 444 -11.43 29.53 -4.06
N ALA A 445 -11.22 28.96 -2.87
CA ALA A 445 -10.03 28.16 -2.60
C ALA A 445 -9.94 26.93 -3.52
N LEU A 446 -11.04 26.20 -3.70
CA LEU A 446 -11.04 25.03 -4.58
C LEU A 446 -10.96 25.40 -6.06
N ARG A 447 -11.57 26.52 -6.51
CA ARG A 447 -11.40 27.02 -7.88
C ARG A 447 -9.93 27.34 -8.18
N SER A 448 -9.22 27.98 -7.26
CA SER A 448 -7.78 28.21 -7.42
C SER A 448 -6.97 26.91 -7.44
N VAL A 449 -7.37 25.89 -6.67
CA VAL A 449 -6.75 24.56 -6.78
C VAL A 449 -7.00 23.96 -8.16
N ILE A 450 -8.23 24.04 -8.67
CA ILE A 450 -8.61 23.54 -9.99
C ILE A 450 -7.85 24.28 -11.10
N GLU A 451 -7.65 25.59 -10.95
CA GLU A 451 -6.87 26.42 -11.87
C GLU A 451 -5.42 25.95 -11.98
N TYR A 452 -4.79 25.47 -10.91
CA TYR A 452 -3.44 24.91 -11.02
C TYR A 452 -3.44 23.43 -11.39
N THR A 453 -4.32 22.61 -10.81
CA THR A 453 -4.33 21.16 -11.01
C THR A 453 -4.99 20.71 -12.32
N HIS A 454 -5.76 21.59 -12.96
CA HIS A 454 -6.62 21.32 -14.14
C HIS A 454 -7.48 20.06 -14.01
N TYR A 455 -7.82 19.68 -12.78
CA TYR A 455 -8.60 18.48 -12.48
C TYR A 455 -9.91 18.86 -11.79
N MET A 456 -11.03 18.68 -12.49
CA MET A 456 -12.37 18.89 -11.97
C MET A 456 -13.30 17.80 -12.50
N PRO A 457 -13.65 16.80 -11.69
CA PRO A 457 -14.72 15.86 -12.01
C PRO A 457 -16.05 16.58 -12.28
N ASP A 458 -16.86 16.04 -13.19
CA ASP A 458 -18.09 16.72 -13.66
C ASP A 458 -19.10 16.93 -12.53
N HIS A 459 -19.16 16.02 -11.55
CA HIS A 459 -20.07 16.15 -10.41
C HIS A 459 -19.65 17.20 -9.39
N TRP A 460 -18.41 17.72 -9.44
CA TRP A 460 -17.95 18.83 -8.58
C TRP A 460 -18.51 20.18 -9.01
N GLN A 461 -18.91 20.31 -10.28
CA GLN A 461 -19.43 21.55 -10.83
C GLN A 461 -20.65 22.03 -10.03
N GLY A 462 -20.61 23.29 -9.58
CA GLY A 462 -21.67 23.88 -8.74
C GLY A 462 -21.77 23.35 -7.31
N ARG A 463 -20.89 22.44 -6.87
CA ARG A 463 -20.92 21.78 -5.55
C ARG A 463 -19.61 21.87 -4.77
N LEU A 464 -18.78 22.87 -5.08
CA LEU A 464 -17.42 23.02 -4.51
C LEU A 464 -17.40 23.28 -2.99
N HIS A 465 -18.50 23.76 -2.40
CA HIS A 465 -18.63 23.96 -0.96
C HIS A 465 -19.13 22.70 -0.21
N SER A 466 -19.50 21.64 -0.93
CA SER A 466 -20.13 20.46 -0.34
C SER A 466 -19.15 19.58 0.43
N PHE A 467 -19.65 18.90 1.47
CA PHE A 467 -18.83 17.97 2.24
C PHE A 467 -18.40 16.74 1.42
N GLU A 468 -19.21 16.31 0.46
CA GLU A 468 -18.91 15.20 -0.46
C GLU A 468 -17.66 15.51 -1.29
N VAL A 469 -17.61 16.67 -1.95
CA VAL A 469 -16.43 17.12 -2.71
C VAL A 469 -15.21 17.26 -1.79
N LYS A 470 -15.39 17.79 -0.58
CA LYS A 470 -14.31 17.84 0.42
C LYS A 470 -13.81 16.44 0.79
N GLN A 471 -14.68 15.45 0.90
CA GLN A 471 -14.28 14.08 1.24
C GLN A 471 -13.47 13.46 0.10
N GLU A 472 -13.92 13.58 -1.14
CA GLU A 472 -13.18 13.11 -2.32
C GLU A 472 -11.84 13.82 -2.49
N PHE A 473 -11.82 15.15 -2.37
CA PHE A 473 -10.57 15.91 -2.43
C PHE A 473 -9.62 15.53 -1.28
N SER A 474 -10.15 15.19 -0.10
CA SER A 474 -9.33 14.70 1.02
C SER A 474 -8.69 13.33 0.74
N GLU A 475 -9.23 12.53 -0.18
CA GLU A 475 -8.58 11.30 -0.64
C GLU A 475 -7.41 11.58 -1.58
N LEU A 476 -7.45 12.70 -2.31
CA LEU A 476 -6.34 13.16 -3.16
C LEU A 476 -5.28 13.93 -2.36
N TYR A 477 -5.69 14.66 -1.31
CA TYR A 477 -4.84 15.53 -0.49
C TYR A 477 -4.85 15.11 1.00
N LYS A 478 -3.99 14.13 1.33
CA LYS A 478 -3.94 13.46 2.64
C LYS A 478 -2.83 14.00 3.54
N MET A 479 -2.90 13.71 4.84
CA MET A 479 -1.81 14.00 5.77
C MET A 479 -0.57 13.16 5.43
N LYS A 480 0.63 13.75 5.54
CA LYS A 480 1.91 13.06 5.27
C LYS A 480 2.04 11.74 6.04
N VAL A 481 1.61 11.71 7.31
CA VAL A 481 1.65 10.51 8.15
C VAL A 481 0.69 9.41 7.65
N ILE A 482 -0.50 9.79 7.16
CA ILE A 482 -1.43 8.81 6.56
C ILE A 482 -0.84 8.24 5.28
N ILE A 483 -0.25 9.08 4.43
CA ILE A 483 0.43 8.63 3.19
C ILE A 483 1.55 7.64 3.54
N PHE A 484 2.34 7.94 4.58
CA PHE A 484 3.38 7.03 5.05
C PHE A 484 2.82 5.67 5.52
N LEU A 485 1.75 5.67 6.32
CA LEU A 485 1.08 4.44 6.72
C LEU A 485 0.51 3.68 5.52
N GLU A 486 -0.01 4.39 4.51
CA GLU A 486 -0.47 3.81 3.25
C GLU A 486 0.67 3.24 2.41
N GLU A 487 1.86 3.84 2.40
CA GLU A 487 3.06 3.29 1.76
C GLU A 487 3.55 2.02 2.47
N ILE A 488 3.55 2.01 3.80
CA ILE A 488 3.84 0.82 4.60
C ILE A 488 2.84 -0.31 4.29
N MET A 489 1.54 0.01 4.33
CA MET A 489 0.49 -0.94 3.94
C MET A 489 0.64 -1.34 2.47
N GLY A 490 1.11 -0.43 1.63
CA GLY A 490 1.48 -0.61 0.23
C GLY A 490 2.45 -1.76 0.02
N ILE A 491 3.44 -1.93 0.89
CA ILE A 491 4.40 -3.06 0.82
C ILE A 491 3.69 -4.41 0.96
N ILE A 492 2.60 -4.47 1.72
CA ILE A 492 1.79 -5.67 1.94
C ILE A 492 0.70 -5.83 0.86
N THR A 493 0.07 -4.73 0.42
CA THR A 493 -1.04 -4.76 -0.53
C THR A 493 -0.60 -4.87 -1.99
N THR A 494 0.58 -4.33 -2.34
CA THR A 494 1.15 -4.41 -3.70
C THR A 494 1.32 -5.84 -4.21
N PRO A 495 1.91 -6.80 -3.46
CA PRO A 495 1.99 -8.18 -3.94
C PRO A 495 0.60 -8.81 -4.11
N LEU A 496 -0.39 -8.47 -3.27
CA LEU A 496 -1.76 -8.97 -3.43
C LEU A 496 -2.42 -8.43 -4.71
N LEU A 497 -2.24 -7.15 -5.02
CA LEU A 497 -2.74 -6.53 -6.24
C LEU A 497 -2.11 -7.16 -7.50
N LEU A 498 -0.79 -7.38 -7.48
CA LEU A 498 -0.05 -8.01 -8.59
C LEU A 498 -0.43 -9.49 -8.80
N LEU A 499 -0.80 -10.21 -7.74
CA LEU A 499 -1.17 -11.63 -7.82
C LEU A 499 -2.66 -11.85 -8.15
N PHE A 500 -3.56 -10.99 -7.68
CA PHE A 500 -5.00 -11.26 -7.75
C PHE A 500 -5.80 -10.30 -8.63
N SER A 501 -5.41 -9.02 -8.72
CA SER A 501 -6.20 -8.00 -9.43
C SER A 501 -5.67 -7.74 -10.84
N LEU A 502 -4.43 -7.27 -10.95
CA LEU A 502 -3.80 -6.87 -12.21
C LEU A 502 -3.70 -7.98 -13.28
N PRO A 503 -3.54 -9.27 -12.94
CA PRO A 503 -3.58 -10.33 -13.95
C PRO A 503 -4.94 -10.43 -14.68
N ASN A 504 -6.04 -9.96 -14.09
CA ASN A 504 -7.35 -10.02 -14.72
C ASN A 504 -7.54 -8.94 -15.80
N CYS A 505 -6.91 -7.77 -15.64
CA CYS A 505 -6.99 -6.67 -16.60
C CYS A 505 -5.91 -6.73 -17.70
N SER A 506 -5.09 -7.79 -17.76
CA SER A 506 -3.97 -7.91 -18.72
C SER A 506 -4.41 -7.84 -20.19
N GLU A 507 -5.60 -8.35 -20.51
CA GLU A 507 -6.17 -8.28 -21.86
C GLU A 507 -6.53 -6.85 -22.25
N GLN A 508 -7.19 -6.13 -21.34
CA GLN A 508 -7.56 -4.72 -21.54
C GLN A 508 -6.31 -3.84 -21.73
N ILE A 509 -5.21 -4.14 -21.01
CA ILE A 509 -3.94 -3.44 -21.19
C ILE A 509 -3.38 -3.68 -22.61
N VAL A 510 -3.40 -4.92 -23.10
CA VAL A 510 -2.88 -5.23 -24.46
C VAL A 510 -3.76 -4.57 -25.53
N ASP A 511 -5.09 -4.64 -25.37
CA ASP A 511 -6.03 -3.98 -26.27
C ASP A 511 -5.84 -2.46 -26.27
N PHE A 512 -5.60 -1.86 -25.11
CA PHE A 512 -5.29 -0.43 -24.96
C PHE A 512 -4.05 -0.01 -25.78
N PHE A 513 -2.94 -0.75 -25.70
CA PHE A 513 -1.75 -0.46 -26.50
C PHE A 513 -2.01 -0.61 -28.01
N ARG A 514 -2.87 -1.53 -28.43
CA ARG A 514 -3.22 -1.70 -29.84
C ARG A 514 -4.09 -0.55 -30.36
N GLU A 515 -5.09 -0.14 -29.59
CA GLU A 515 -6.11 0.83 -30.00
C GLU A 515 -5.65 2.28 -29.90
N PHE A 516 -4.87 2.61 -28.86
CA PHE A 516 -4.47 3.99 -28.58
C PHE A 516 -3.03 4.33 -29.01
N THR A 517 -2.40 3.51 -29.85
CA THR A 517 -1.08 3.80 -30.43
C THR A 517 -1.21 4.28 -31.88
N VAL A 518 -0.59 5.41 -32.18
CA VAL A 518 -0.55 6.02 -33.52
C VAL A 518 0.89 6.13 -33.98
N HIS A 519 1.14 5.87 -35.27
CA HIS A 519 2.43 6.12 -35.90
C HIS A 519 2.49 7.56 -36.40
N VAL A 520 3.49 8.31 -35.96
CA VAL A 520 3.76 9.68 -36.42
C VAL A 520 5.10 9.68 -37.17
N ASP A 521 5.08 10.23 -38.38
CA ASP A 521 6.25 10.28 -39.27
C ASP A 521 7.41 11.05 -38.60
N GLY A 522 8.60 10.43 -38.57
CA GLY A 522 9.80 10.96 -37.89
C GLY A 522 9.89 10.73 -36.38
N LEU A 523 8.77 10.45 -35.70
CA LEU A 523 8.69 10.25 -34.25
C LEU A 523 8.49 8.77 -33.86
N GLY A 524 7.85 7.99 -34.71
CA GLY A 524 7.53 6.57 -34.49
C GLY A 524 6.18 6.37 -33.80
N TYR A 525 6.08 5.32 -32.98
CA TYR A 525 4.83 4.96 -32.31
C TYR A 525 4.64 5.75 -31.01
N VAL A 526 3.54 6.48 -30.90
CA VAL A 526 3.19 7.32 -29.75
C VAL A 526 1.74 7.11 -29.31
N CYS A 527 1.44 7.54 -28.09
CA CYS A 527 0.08 7.53 -27.56
C CYS A 527 -0.79 8.53 -28.35
N SER A 528 -1.95 8.09 -28.81
CA SER A 528 -2.91 8.90 -29.57
C SER A 528 -3.30 10.21 -28.88
N PHE A 529 -3.51 10.18 -27.56
CA PHE A 529 -3.88 11.36 -26.77
C PHE A 529 -2.77 12.42 -26.71
N ALA A 530 -1.51 12.01 -26.84
CA ALA A 530 -0.36 12.92 -26.85
C ALA A 530 -0.15 13.62 -28.20
N VAL A 531 -0.88 13.22 -29.25
CA VAL A 531 -0.82 13.86 -30.57
C VAL A 531 -1.75 15.08 -30.65
N PHE A 532 -2.69 15.24 -29.71
CA PHE A 532 -3.71 16.30 -29.70
C PHE A 532 -4.66 16.27 -30.92
N ASP A 533 -5.15 15.07 -31.27
CA ASP A 533 -6.10 14.88 -32.38
C ASP A 533 -7.56 15.04 -31.90
N PHE A 534 -8.07 16.26 -31.96
CA PHE A 534 -9.45 16.61 -31.56
C PHE A 534 -10.55 15.96 -32.42
N LYS A 535 -10.22 15.41 -33.61
CA LYS A 535 -11.20 14.70 -34.44
C LYS A 535 -11.73 13.44 -33.78
N LYS A 536 -10.94 12.84 -32.87
CA LYS A 536 -11.33 11.65 -32.09
C LYS A 536 -12.02 12.01 -30.77
N ASP A 537 -11.98 13.28 -30.37
CA ASP A 537 -12.47 13.78 -29.08
C ASP A 537 -13.84 14.48 -29.19
N GLY A 538 -14.60 14.21 -30.27
CA GLY A 538 -15.96 14.74 -30.49
C GLY A 538 -16.02 16.17 -31.04
N GLY A 539 -14.92 16.70 -31.57
CA GLY A 539 -14.83 18.09 -32.05
C GLY A 539 -15.20 18.32 -33.51
N ALA A 540 -16.45 18.06 -33.91
CA ALA A 540 -17.06 18.68 -35.10
C ALA A 540 -18.60 18.67 -35.00
N GLY A 541 -19.17 19.70 -34.37
CA GLY A 541 -20.57 20.08 -34.53
C GLY A 541 -21.60 19.05 -34.04
N VAL A 542 -21.76 18.93 -32.72
CA VAL A 542 -22.95 18.28 -32.15
C VAL A 542 -24.17 19.16 -32.47
N GLN A 543 -24.93 18.77 -33.48
CA GLN A 543 -26.33 19.17 -33.61
C GLN A 543 -27.07 18.63 -32.37
N PRO A 544 -27.87 19.46 -31.66
CA PRO A 544 -28.64 19.01 -30.52
C PRO A 544 -29.79 18.12 -31.03
N GLY A 545 -29.54 16.81 -31.16
CA GLY A 545 -30.53 15.86 -31.66
C GLY A 545 -30.01 14.48 -32.08
N GLY A 546 -28.70 14.26 -32.18
CA GLY A 546 -28.13 12.94 -32.50
C GLY A 546 -27.81 12.13 -31.24
N GLY A 547 -28.23 10.86 -31.19
CA GLY A 547 -28.04 9.98 -30.04
C GLY A 547 -26.58 9.84 -29.58
N HIS A 548 -26.39 9.71 -28.27
CA HIS A 548 -25.11 9.53 -27.58
C HIS A 548 -24.37 8.29 -28.12
N ASP A 549 -23.31 8.48 -28.94
CA ASP A 549 -22.51 7.35 -29.42
C ASP A 549 -21.50 6.92 -28.36
N VAL A 550 -21.82 5.83 -27.65
CA VAL A 550 -20.98 5.19 -26.62
C VAL A 550 -19.57 4.88 -27.14
N ARG A 551 -19.42 4.68 -28.46
CA ARG A 551 -18.12 4.45 -29.09
C ARG A 551 -17.25 5.69 -29.08
N GLU A 552 -17.81 6.88 -29.32
CA GLU A 552 -17.05 8.13 -29.29
C GLU A 552 -16.57 8.45 -27.87
N GLU A 553 -17.40 8.18 -26.85
CA GLU A 553 -17.04 8.31 -25.43
C GLU A 553 -15.88 7.38 -25.02
N TYR A 554 -15.80 6.19 -25.63
CA TYR A 554 -14.66 5.30 -25.41
C TYR A 554 -13.34 5.86 -25.96
N TYR A 555 -13.36 6.61 -27.07
CA TYR A 555 -12.16 7.22 -27.65
C TYR A 555 -11.84 8.61 -27.11
N SER A 556 -12.79 9.27 -26.44
CA SER A 556 -12.59 10.62 -25.91
C SER A 556 -11.84 10.66 -24.57
N THR A 557 -11.24 11.79 -24.21
CA THR A 557 -10.63 11.96 -22.89
C THR A 557 -11.67 12.34 -21.83
N LYS A 558 -11.53 11.80 -20.61
CA LYS A 558 -12.38 12.21 -19.48
C LYS A 558 -12.03 13.64 -19.04
N HIS A 559 -13.04 14.39 -18.59
CA HIS A 559 -12.92 15.70 -17.95
C HIS A 559 -12.17 16.77 -18.79
N GLY A 560 -12.27 16.72 -20.12
CA GLY A 560 -11.65 17.71 -21.01
C GLY A 560 -10.11 17.72 -21.00
N LYS A 561 -9.49 16.63 -20.52
CA LYS A 561 -8.03 16.55 -20.30
C LYS A 561 -7.20 16.78 -21.57
N MET A 562 -7.68 16.39 -22.75
CA MET A 562 -6.99 16.66 -24.01
C MET A 562 -6.89 18.16 -24.28
N ALA A 563 -8.00 18.90 -24.13
CA ALA A 563 -8.02 20.34 -24.33
C ALA A 563 -7.11 21.05 -23.32
N ALA A 564 -7.21 20.70 -22.03
CA ALA A 564 -6.32 21.24 -20.99
C ALA A 564 -4.85 20.98 -21.31
N SER A 565 -4.51 19.75 -21.72
CA SER A 565 -3.13 19.39 -22.10
C SER A 565 -2.64 20.15 -23.34
N TYR A 566 -3.51 20.44 -24.31
CA TYR A 566 -3.15 21.20 -25.50
C TYR A 566 -2.88 22.67 -25.19
N TYR A 567 -3.75 23.33 -24.44
CA TYR A 567 -3.56 24.72 -24.03
C TYR A 567 -2.35 24.86 -23.09
N GLY A 568 -2.23 23.97 -22.09
CA GLY A 568 -1.07 23.92 -21.21
C GLY A 568 0.24 23.68 -21.97
N PHE A 569 0.21 22.87 -23.03
CA PHE A 569 1.37 22.69 -23.91
C PHE A 569 1.71 23.96 -24.69
N ILE A 570 0.72 24.66 -25.25
CA ILE A 570 0.95 25.92 -25.97
C ILE A 570 1.58 26.97 -25.05
N ASP A 571 1.00 27.17 -23.87
CA ASP A 571 1.46 28.19 -22.91
C ASP A 571 2.89 27.92 -22.44
N ASN A 572 3.27 26.65 -22.31
CA ASN A 572 4.60 26.26 -21.83
C ASN A 572 5.68 26.16 -22.92
N TYR A 573 5.35 26.12 -24.21
CA TYR A 573 6.35 25.89 -25.26
C TYR A 573 6.32 26.92 -26.39
N VAL A 574 5.22 27.65 -26.57
CA VAL A 574 5.09 28.67 -27.63
C VAL A 574 5.54 30.05 -27.13
N ILE A 575 5.25 30.37 -25.87
CA ILE A 575 5.59 31.64 -25.23
C ILE A 575 6.43 31.32 -23.99
N ASN A 576 7.62 31.90 -23.84
CA ASN A 576 8.37 31.76 -22.60
C ASN A 576 7.77 32.70 -21.54
N PRO A 577 7.14 32.20 -20.45
CA PRO A 577 6.45 33.06 -19.49
C PRO A 577 7.41 33.89 -18.63
N ARG A 578 8.69 33.51 -18.53
CA ARG A 578 9.71 34.27 -17.78
C ARG A 578 10.31 35.41 -18.61
N THR A 579 10.29 35.30 -19.93
CA THR A 579 10.91 36.30 -20.82
C THR A 579 9.88 37.04 -21.70
N GLY A 580 8.66 36.53 -21.82
CA GLY A 580 7.59 37.06 -22.68
C GLY A 580 7.87 36.90 -24.18
N ILE A 581 8.94 36.19 -24.55
CA ILE A 581 9.39 36.06 -25.94
C ILE A 581 8.74 34.81 -26.55
N PRO A 582 8.13 34.89 -27.74
CA PRO A 582 7.77 33.71 -28.52
C PRO A 582 9.04 32.88 -28.76
N GLY A 583 8.99 31.56 -28.55
CA GLY A 583 10.15 30.65 -28.59
C GLY A 583 10.98 30.62 -29.90
N HIS A 584 10.62 31.45 -30.89
CA HIS A 584 11.28 31.61 -32.18
C HIS A 584 12.07 32.93 -32.38
N MET A 585 12.17 33.85 -31.40
CA MET A 585 12.97 35.08 -31.55
C MET A 585 14.18 35.15 -30.61
N PRO A 586 15.39 35.50 -31.11
CA PRO A 586 16.54 35.80 -30.26
C PRO A 586 16.34 37.13 -29.51
N PRO A 587 17.01 37.33 -28.36
CA PRO A 587 16.69 38.43 -27.44
C PRO A 587 17.13 39.80 -28.00
N GLY A 588 16.15 40.66 -28.29
CA GLY A 588 16.28 42.09 -28.55
C GLY A 588 15.52 42.92 -27.50
N MET A 589 15.84 44.22 -27.38
CA MET A 589 15.55 45.11 -26.23
C MET A 589 14.22 44.92 -25.48
N ARG A 590 14.38 44.85 -24.14
CA ARG A 590 13.43 44.58 -23.06
C ARG A 590 12.10 45.35 -23.13
N GLN A 591 11.01 44.66 -22.84
CA GLN A 591 9.83 45.23 -22.17
C GLN A 591 9.76 44.76 -20.71
N GLN A 592 9.16 45.61 -19.88
CA GLN A 592 9.24 45.56 -18.42
C GLN A 592 8.27 44.52 -17.85
N PHE A 593 8.82 43.48 -17.24
CA PHE A 593 8.08 42.44 -16.51
C PHE A 593 7.49 43.02 -15.22
N TYR A 594 6.18 42.86 -15.04
CA TYR A 594 5.53 43.07 -13.74
C TYR A 594 5.47 41.72 -13.01
N PRO A 595 6.22 41.53 -11.91
CA PRO A 595 6.07 40.34 -11.10
C PRO A 595 4.67 40.28 -10.48
N PRO A 596 4.14 39.07 -10.17
CA PRO A 596 2.95 38.96 -9.34
C PRO A 596 3.20 39.66 -7.99
N PRO A 597 2.17 40.28 -7.38
CA PRO A 597 2.34 40.98 -6.12
C PRO A 597 2.91 40.04 -5.07
N THR A 598 3.92 40.51 -4.34
CA THR A 598 4.47 39.82 -3.18
C THR A 598 3.34 39.56 -2.19
N PHE A 599 3.11 38.28 -1.85
CA PHE A 599 2.17 37.91 -0.79
C PHE A 599 2.53 38.66 0.50
N PRO A 600 1.62 39.46 1.08
CA PRO A 600 1.87 40.10 2.37
C PRO A 600 1.93 39.05 3.47
N SER A 601 2.82 39.26 4.44
CA SER A 601 2.79 38.52 5.70
C SER A 601 1.48 38.78 6.46
N LEU A 602 1.12 37.81 7.30
CA LEU A 602 -0.20 37.56 7.94
C LEU A 602 -0.90 38.70 8.72
N ASN A 603 -0.41 39.96 8.70
CA ASN A 603 -0.95 41.05 9.55
C ASN A 603 -1.20 42.40 8.84
N SER A 604 -1.38 42.46 7.50
CA SER A 604 -1.61 43.77 6.83
C SER A 604 -3.06 43.98 6.34
N PRO A 605 -3.63 45.19 6.51
CA PRO A 605 -5.05 45.51 6.21
C PRO A 605 -5.36 45.75 4.71
N THR A 606 -4.47 45.38 3.80
CA THR A 606 -4.55 45.75 2.37
C THR A 606 -5.51 44.91 1.52
N LEU A 607 -6.10 43.85 2.07
CA LEU A 607 -7.05 42.98 1.35
C LEU A 607 -8.36 43.70 0.95
N ALA A 608 -8.74 44.78 1.64
CA ALA A 608 -9.96 45.52 1.37
C ALA A 608 -9.88 46.41 0.10
N ALA A 609 -8.68 46.77 -0.34
CA ALA A 609 -8.50 47.65 -1.51
C ALA A 609 -8.62 46.89 -2.86
N ASP A 610 -8.22 45.61 -2.90
CA ASP A 610 -8.25 44.79 -4.12
C ASP A 610 -9.67 44.32 -4.51
N MET A 611 -10.66 44.40 -3.59
CA MET A 611 -12.05 44.06 -3.91
C MET A 611 -12.80 45.12 -4.73
N GLN A 612 -12.28 46.34 -4.84
CA GLN A 612 -12.93 47.43 -5.60
C GLN A 612 -12.53 47.49 -7.08
N GLY A 613 -11.54 46.70 -7.52
CA GLY A 613 -10.95 46.80 -8.85
C GLY A 613 -11.43 45.80 -9.92
N SER A 614 -12.18 44.75 -9.56
CA SER A 614 -12.54 43.68 -10.49
C SER A 614 -13.94 43.84 -11.08
N HIS A 615 -14.11 44.85 -11.93
CA HIS A 615 -15.17 44.85 -12.94
C HIS A 615 -14.63 44.22 -14.24
N VAL A 616 -14.94 42.93 -14.47
CA VAL A 616 -14.75 42.30 -15.80
C VAL A 616 -15.96 41.42 -16.13
N GLY A 617 -16.65 41.78 -17.22
CA GLY A 617 -17.24 40.83 -18.16
C GLY A 617 -18.68 40.37 -17.93
N ARG A 618 -19.65 41.24 -18.22
CA ARG A 618 -21.07 40.87 -18.39
C ARG A 618 -21.23 40.14 -19.74
N LEU A 619 -21.74 38.92 -19.70
CA LEU A 619 -22.12 38.11 -20.86
C LEU A 619 -23.22 38.82 -21.67
N VAL A 620 -23.06 38.82 -22.99
CA VAL A 620 -24.12 39.13 -23.95
C VAL A 620 -24.92 37.85 -24.15
N GLU A 621 -26.13 37.82 -23.64
CA GLU A 621 -27.14 36.82 -23.98
C GLU A 621 -28.29 37.58 -24.64
N SER A 622 -28.65 37.13 -25.84
CA SER A 622 -29.59 37.80 -26.74
C SER A 622 -31.04 37.43 -26.40
N ASP A 623 -31.91 38.42 -26.61
CA ASP A 623 -33.34 38.46 -26.40
C ASP A 623 -34.09 37.13 -26.61
N HIS A 624 -34.96 36.78 -25.66
CA HIS A 624 -36.34 36.36 -25.93
C HIS A 624 -37.27 36.81 -24.80
N GLN A 625 -38.32 37.53 -25.21
CA GLN A 625 -39.30 38.26 -24.39
C GLN A 625 -40.43 37.31 -23.92
N PRO A 626 -41.03 37.51 -22.73
CA PRO A 626 -42.14 36.69 -22.26
C PRO A 626 -43.50 37.34 -22.57
N PRO A 627 -44.55 36.52 -22.65
CA PRO A 627 -45.85 36.85 -22.06
C PRO A 627 -46.24 35.70 -21.11
N ALA A 628 -47.19 35.77 -20.18
CA ALA A 628 -48.00 36.78 -19.54
C ALA A 628 -48.84 35.97 -18.51
N VAL A 629 -49.37 36.65 -17.50
CA VAL A 629 -50.07 36.07 -16.35
C VAL A 629 -51.41 35.39 -16.71
N SER A 630 -51.77 34.29 -16.03
CA SER A 630 -53.17 34.05 -15.65
C SER A 630 -53.28 33.34 -14.28
N LEU A 631 -54.13 33.93 -13.45
CA LEU A 631 -54.56 33.54 -12.11
C LEU A 631 -55.80 32.63 -12.19
N GLY A 632 -55.99 31.82 -11.14
CA GLY A 632 -57.21 31.04 -10.84
C GLY A 632 -56.91 29.53 -10.79
N ASP A 633 -57.29 28.75 -9.79
CA ASP A 633 -58.29 28.94 -8.75
C ASP A 633 -57.99 27.99 -7.56
N SER A 634 -58.76 28.21 -6.51
CA SER A 634 -58.58 27.89 -5.11
C SER A 634 -59.43 26.70 -4.64
N SER A 635 -58.92 25.97 -3.65
CA SER A 635 -59.68 25.29 -2.57
C SER A 635 -58.67 24.60 -1.65
N ARG A 636 -58.30 25.15 -0.47
CA ARG A 636 -58.92 24.95 0.87
C ARG A 636 -59.23 23.46 1.14
N GLU A 637 -58.79 22.83 2.23
CA GLU A 637 -59.01 23.26 3.61
C GLU A 637 -58.12 22.51 4.63
N ASN A 638 -57.82 23.18 5.74
CA ASN A 638 -57.26 22.63 6.98
C ASN A 638 -58.30 21.76 7.71
N SER A 639 -57.86 20.81 8.54
CA SER A 639 -58.17 20.73 10.00
C SER A 639 -57.69 19.42 10.61
N ALA A 640 -57.39 19.48 11.90
CA ALA A 640 -56.75 18.47 12.72
C ALA A 640 -57.74 17.72 13.64
N VAL A 641 -57.21 16.70 14.34
CA VAL A 641 -57.66 16.08 15.63
C VAL A 641 -58.78 15.03 15.55
N ASP A 642 -58.50 13.76 15.91
CA ASP A 642 -58.73 13.19 17.26
C ASP A 642 -58.25 11.73 17.40
N MET A 643 -58.02 11.32 18.66
CA MET A 643 -57.72 9.94 19.09
C MET A 643 -58.99 9.07 19.13
N ASP A 644 -58.84 7.76 18.87
CA ASP A 644 -59.52 6.70 19.65
C ASP A 644 -58.93 5.30 19.34
N GLU A 645 -58.83 4.47 20.39
CA GLU A 645 -58.50 3.03 20.36
C GLU A 645 -59.55 2.21 19.59
N PRO A 646 -59.19 0.99 19.16
CA PRO A 646 -59.79 -0.16 19.87
C PRO A 646 -58.83 -1.34 20.11
N GLU A 647 -58.98 -1.96 21.28
CA GLU A 647 -58.49 -3.29 21.60
C GLU A 647 -59.12 -4.37 20.69
N ALA A 648 -58.29 -5.25 20.11
CA ALA A 648 -58.64 -6.66 19.87
C ALA A 648 -57.42 -7.51 19.43
N GLY A 649 -56.86 -8.28 20.36
CA GLY A 649 -56.60 -9.71 20.15
C GLY A 649 -55.27 -10.15 19.52
N VAL A 650 -54.27 -10.39 20.38
CA VAL A 650 -53.02 -11.14 20.12
C VAL A 650 -53.24 -12.53 19.47
N LEU A 651 -54.48 -13.07 19.47
CA LEU A 651 -54.84 -14.34 18.85
C LEU A 651 -54.99 -14.27 17.31
N GLY A 652 -55.30 -13.09 16.74
CA GLY A 652 -55.42 -12.90 15.29
C GLY A 652 -54.07 -12.91 14.57
N MET A 653 -53.05 -12.34 15.20
CA MET A 653 -51.68 -12.28 14.66
C MET A 653 -50.97 -13.64 14.69
N ILE A 654 -51.33 -14.51 15.65
CA ILE A 654 -50.81 -15.88 15.75
C ILE A 654 -51.35 -16.78 14.63
N ASN A 655 -52.59 -16.58 14.18
CA ASN A 655 -53.16 -17.37 13.08
C ASN A 655 -52.65 -16.91 11.69
N GLN A 656 -52.27 -15.65 11.53
CA GLN A 656 -51.68 -15.14 10.29
C GLN A 656 -50.18 -15.54 10.13
N LEU A 657 -49.46 -15.72 11.24
CA LEU A 657 -48.10 -16.26 11.27
C LEU A 657 -48.03 -17.79 11.08
N ARG A 658 -49.12 -18.52 11.35
CA ARG A 658 -49.18 -19.98 11.13
C ARG A 658 -49.48 -20.36 9.67
N GLN A 659 -50.17 -19.51 8.90
CA GLN A 659 -50.49 -19.79 7.49
C GLN A 659 -49.39 -19.43 6.49
N THR A 660 -48.48 -18.51 6.84
CA THR A 660 -47.32 -18.16 5.99
C THR A 660 -46.17 -19.18 6.09
N HIS A 661 -46.16 -20.03 7.13
CA HIS A 661 -45.13 -21.03 7.36
C HIS A 661 -45.25 -22.30 6.49
N HIS A 662 -46.36 -22.49 5.76
CA HIS A 662 -46.64 -23.73 5.03
C HIS A 662 -46.45 -23.69 3.50
N LYS A 663 -46.12 -22.53 2.90
CA LYS A 663 -46.13 -22.38 1.42
C LYS A 663 -44.77 -22.17 0.74
N HIS A 664 -43.66 -22.05 1.48
CA HIS A 664 -42.33 -21.84 0.88
C HIS A 664 -41.39 -23.07 0.87
N HIS A 665 -41.81 -24.24 1.37
CA HIS A 665 -41.00 -25.47 1.35
C HIS A 665 -41.16 -26.32 0.07
N ARG A 666 -41.15 -25.69 -1.11
CA ARG A 666 -41.02 -26.39 -2.40
C ARG A 666 -40.09 -25.63 -3.34
N ARG A 667 -38.79 -25.74 -3.12
CA ARG A 667 -37.73 -25.80 -4.14
C ARG A 667 -36.44 -26.23 -3.44
N GLY A 668 -35.86 -27.33 -3.91
CA GLY A 668 -34.79 -28.06 -3.24
C GLY A 668 -33.56 -27.19 -2.98
N GLY A 669 -33.17 -27.10 -1.71
CA GLY A 669 -31.90 -26.52 -1.27
C GLY A 669 -31.00 -27.63 -0.77
N VAL A 670 -29.85 -27.78 -1.42
CA VAL A 670 -28.76 -28.68 -1.02
C VAL A 670 -28.23 -28.26 0.35
N LEU A 671 -27.96 -29.25 1.20
CA LEU A 671 -27.56 -29.13 2.62
C LEU A 671 -26.19 -28.42 2.75
N TYR A 672 -26.13 -27.34 3.53
CA TYR A 672 -25.09 -26.28 3.58
C TYR A 672 -23.82 -26.58 4.41
N GLU A 673 -23.41 -27.84 4.58
CA GLU A 673 -22.59 -28.23 5.74
C GLU A 673 -21.07 -28.42 5.54
N ALA A 674 -20.47 -27.98 4.42
CA ALA A 674 -19.02 -27.90 4.33
C ALA A 674 -18.50 -26.88 3.29
N LEU A 675 -17.46 -26.10 3.68
CA LEU A 675 -16.27 -25.60 2.93
C LEU A 675 -15.82 -24.19 3.42
N PRO A 676 -14.55 -23.75 3.24
CA PRO A 676 -13.26 -24.42 2.98
C PRO A 676 -12.18 -24.11 4.07
N PRO A 677 -11.00 -24.75 4.03
CA PRO A 677 -9.91 -24.48 4.97
C PRO A 677 -9.13 -23.24 4.52
N ASN A 678 -9.17 -22.15 5.28
CA ASN A 678 -8.14 -21.09 5.30
C ASN A 678 -8.42 -20.12 6.46
N PHE A 679 -8.14 -20.57 7.68
CA PHE A 679 -8.04 -19.67 8.83
C PHE A 679 -6.67 -18.99 8.82
N SER A 680 -6.62 -17.71 9.23
CA SER A 680 -5.33 -17.01 9.28
C SER A 680 -4.44 -17.62 10.37
N LEU A 681 -3.30 -18.12 9.92
CA LEU A 681 -2.23 -18.68 10.76
C LEU A 681 -1.89 -17.73 11.93
N LEU A 682 -1.91 -16.42 11.67
CA LEU A 682 -1.61 -15.35 12.61
C LEU A 682 -2.57 -15.28 13.82
N GLN A 683 -3.86 -15.58 13.62
CA GLN A 683 -4.87 -15.54 14.69
C GLN A 683 -4.78 -16.76 15.61
N ASN A 684 -4.53 -17.95 15.05
CA ASN A 684 -4.23 -19.16 15.84
C ASN A 684 -2.88 -19.03 16.58
N MET A 685 -1.90 -18.40 15.93
CA MET A 685 -0.61 -18.07 16.50
C MET A 685 -0.73 -17.07 17.67
N ALA A 686 -1.55 -16.02 17.55
CA ALA A 686 -1.80 -15.08 18.63
C ALA A 686 -2.57 -15.76 19.79
N ALA A 687 -3.67 -16.47 19.50
CA ALA A 687 -4.47 -17.16 20.52
C ALA A 687 -3.67 -18.22 21.28
N GLY A 688 -2.80 -18.98 20.61
CA GLY A 688 -1.97 -19.96 21.27
C GLY A 688 -0.76 -19.38 22.04
N ALA A 689 -0.26 -18.18 21.66
CA ALA A 689 0.76 -17.45 22.41
C ALA A 689 0.17 -16.91 23.72
N PHE A 690 -1.06 -16.39 23.66
CA PHE A 690 -1.82 -16.00 24.85
C PHE A 690 -2.29 -17.19 25.69
N ALA A 691 -2.67 -18.32 25.08
CA ALA A 691 -2.96 -19.55 25.82
C ALA A 691 -1.72 -20.06 26.56
N GLY A 692 -0.54 -19.96 25.95
CA GLY A 692 0.74 -20.27 26.62
C GLY A 692 1.06 -19.35 27.81
N ILE A 693 0.69 -18.07 27.72
CA ILE A 693 0.76 -17.11 28.83
C ILE A 693 -0.23 -17.52 29.94
N ALA A 694 -1.44 -17.96 29.59
CA ALA A 694 -2.45 -18.42 30.56
C ALA A 694 -2.06 -19.71 31.28
N THR A 695 -1.53 -20.72 30.57
CA THR A 695 -0.99 -21.95 31.20
C THR A 695 0.21 -21.66 32.09
N ARG A 696 1.12 -20.76 31.67
CA ARG A 696 2.26 -20.33 32.52
C ARG A 696 1.81 -19.55 33.75
N MET A 697 0.76 -18.74 33.64
CA MET A 697 0.18 -17.99 34.76
C MET A 697 -0.53 -18.90 35.77
N GLN A 698 -1.10 -20.02 35.33
CA GLN A 698 -1.69 -21.05 36.22
C GLN A 698 -0.61 -21.87 36.95
N LEU A 699 0.59 -22.01 36.36
CA LEU A 699 1.73 -22.74 36.93
C LEU A 699 2.59 -21.92 37.90
N LEU A 700 2.51 -20.57 37.86
CA LEU A 700 3.32 -19.66 38.67
C LEU A 700 2.49 -19.01 39.79
N ASN A 701 2.77 -19.42 41.03
CA ASN A 701 2.40 -18.85 42.35
C ASN A 701 1.16 -19.43 43.09
N PRO A 702 1.40 -20.13 44.23
CA PRO A 702 0.38 -20.47 45.23
C PRO A 702 0.14 -19.36 46.28
N SER A 703 0.40 -18.08 45.98
CA SER A 703 0.29 -16.99 46.96
C SER A 703 -0.72 -15.93 46.49
N SER A 704 -1.80 -15.77 47.26
CA SER A 704 -3.02 -15.02 46.94
C SER A 704 -2.91 -13.48 46.92
N THR A 705 -1.75 -12.90 47.27
CA THR A 705 -1.65 -11.44 47.51
C THR A 705 -1.09 -10.62 46.34
N THR A 706 -0.54 -11.25 45.29
CA THR A 706 0.13 -10.53 44.17
C THR A 706 -0.68 -10.52 42.87
N ALA A 707 -1.90 -11.06 42.87
CA ALA A 707 -2.78 -11.18 41.70
C ALA A 707 -3.23 -9.85 41.07
N TYR A 708 -2.94 -8.70 41.72
CA TYR A 708 -3.37 -7.38 41.27
C TYR A 708 -2.47 -6.73 40.20
N THR A 709 -1.34 -7.36 39.82
CA THR A 709 -0.33 -6.75 38.92
C THR A 709 -0.18 -7.44 37.56
N GLY A 710 -1.29 -7.55 36.81
CA GLY A 710 -1.37 -7.41 35.35
C GLY A 710 -0.64 -8.42 34.42
N VAL A 711 -1.42 -9.05 33.52
CA VAL A 711 -0.95 -9.87 32.37
C VAL A 711 0.22 -9.20 31.62
N LEU A 712 0.17 -7.87 31.43
CA LEU A 712 1.23 -7.09 30.77
C LEU A 712 2.59 -7.20 31.45
N ARG A 713 2.66 -7.22 32.79
CA ARG A 713 3.92 -7.27 33.53
C ARG A 713 4.58 -8.65 33.40
N SER A 714 3.77 -9.71 33.40
CA SER A 714 4.24 -11.07 33.17
C SER A 714 4.67 -11.29 31.72
N THR A 715 3.93 -10.77 30.73
CA THR A 715 4.35 -10.80 29.32
C THR A 715 5.65 -10.04 29.11
N TYR A 716 5.80 -8.86 29.74
CA TYR A 716 7.01 -8.06 29.70
C TYR A 716 8.21 -8.80 30.31
N GLN A 717 8.07 -9.38 31.51
CA GLN A 717 9.13 -10.15 32.15
C GLN A 717 9.57 -11.38 31.34
N ILE A 718 8.63 -12.06 30.68
CA ILE A 718 8.94 -13.22 29.84
C ILE A 718 9.66 -12.77 28.56
N ALA A 719 9.16 -11.71 27.92
CA ALA A 719 9.77 -11.16 26.71
C ALA A 719 11.18 -10.60 26.98
N SER A 720 11.39 -9.95 28.12
CA SER A 720 12.68 -9.35 28.49
C SER A 720 13.67 -10.36 29.08
N GLY A 721 13.20 -11.39 29.79
CA GLY A 721 14.06 -12.36 30.48
C GLY A 721 14.46 -13.56 29.62
N GLU A 722 13.52 -14.11 28.84
CA GLU A 722 13.75 -15.32 28.04
C GLU A 722 13.83 -15.01 26.53
N GLY A 723 13.45 -13.81 26.09
CA GLY A 723 13.43 -13.38 24.69
C GLY A 723 12.03 -13.50 24.05
N PHE A 724 11.70 -12.54 23.18
CA PHE A 724 10.36 -12.39 22.58
C PHE A 724 9.82 -13.65 21.88
N PHE A 725 10.68 -14.40 21.17
CA PHE A 725 10.27 -15.62 20.46
C PHE A 725 9.89 -16.80 21.36
N ASN A 726 10.28 -16.78 22.64
CA ASN A 726 9.91 -17.84 23.57
C ASN A 726 8.42 -17.80 23.94
N LEU A 727 7.71 -16.70 23.68
CA LEU A 727 6.24 -16.63 23.77
C LEU A 727 5.55 -17.53 22.73
N TRP A 728 6.21 -17.83 21.61
CA TRP A 728 5.69 -18.67 20.52
C TRP A 728 6.11 -20.14 20.61
N ARG A 729 6.83 -20.51 21.67
CA ARG A 729 7.38 -21.85 21.84
C ARG A 729 6.25 -22.87 22.06
N GLY A 730 6.32 -23.99 21.34
CA GLY A 730 5.27 -25.02 21.31
C GLY A 730 4.16 -24.77 20.28
N MET A 731 4.08 -23.59 19.66
CA MET A 731 3.06 -23.27 18.66
C MET A 731 3.18 -24.08 17.38
N SER A 732 4.41 -24.41 16.97
CA SER A 732 4.67 -25.23 15.79
C SER A 732 3.93 -26.58 15.84
N SER A 733 3.70 -27.12 17.04
CA SER A 733 2.93 -28.35 17.26
C SER A 733 1.47 -28.20 16.88
N VAL A 734 0.85 -27.11 17.30
CA VAL A 734 -0.56 -26.80 17.01
C VAL A 734 -0.76 -26.56 15.52
N ILE A 735 0.17 -25.85 14.87
CA ILE A 735 0.10 -25.55 13.44
C ILE A 735 0.14 -26.84 12.61
N VAL A 736 1.01 -27.79 12.95
CA VAL A 736 1.14 -29.07 12.24
C VAL A 736 -0.09 -29.96 12.47
N GLY A 737 -0.68 -29.93 13.67
CA GLY A 737 -1.85 -30.75 14.01
C GLY A 737 -3.19 -30.21 13.49
N ALA A 738 -3.35 -28.89 13.40
CA ALA A 738 -4.65 -28.26 13.14
C ALA A 738 -5.26 -28.63 11.78
N GLY A 739 -4.49 -28.60 10.69
CA GLY A 739 -5.00 -28.91 9.35
C GLY A 739 -5.58 -30.33 9.25
N PRO A 740 -4.79 -31.38 9.58
CA PRO A 740 -5.27 -32.76 9.55
C PRO A 740 -6.41 -33.03 10.55
N ALA A 741 -6.41 -32.41 11.74
CA ALA A 741 -7.51 -32.57 12.71
C ALA A 741 -8.86 -32.10 12.14
N HIS A 742 -8.89 -31.00 11.38
CA HIS A 742 -10.11 -30.53 10.71
C HIS A 742 -10.52 -31.44 9.55
N ALA A 743 -9.56 -32.01 8.82
CA ALA A 743 -9.87 -33.01 7.80
C ALA A 743 -10.55 -34.25 8.41
N VAL A 744 -10.03 -34.73 9.55
CA VAL A 744 -10.65 -35.84 10.31
C VAL A 744 -12.04 -35.46 10.82
N TYR A 745 -12.23 -34.22 11.29
CA TYR A 745 -13.53 -33.72 11.71
C TYR A 745 -14.57 -33.83 10.60
N PHE A 746 -14.31 -33.23 9.43
CA PHE A 746 -15.26 -33.23 8.32
C PHE A 746 -15.50 -34.62 7.73
N ALA A 747 -14.44 -35.44 7.60
CA ALA A 747 -14.58 -36.80 7.11
C ALA A 747 -15.46 -37.66 8.04
N THR A 748 -15.26 -37.54 9.36
CA THR A 748 -16.05 -38.28 10.35
C THR A 748 -17.48 -37.77 10.41
N TYR A 749 -17.68 -36.45 10.31
CA TYR A 749 -19.00 -35.83 10.29
C TYR A 749 -19.84 -36.38 9.13
N GLU A 750 -19.31 -36.34 7.90
CA GLU A 750 -19.99 -36.87 6.72
C GLU A 750 -20.22 -38.37 6.79
N ALA A 751 -19.24 -39.15 7.25
CA ALA A 751 -19.37 -40.61 7.37
C ALA A 751 -20.47 -41.02 8.36
N VAL A 752 -20.53 -40.39 9.54
CA VAL A 752 -21.53 -40.70 10.58
C VAL A 752 -22.92 -40.21 10.16
N LYS A 753 -22.98 -39.02 9.55
CA LYS A 753 -24.22 -38.47 9.01
C LYS A 753 -24.79 -39.35 7.89
N HIS A 754 -23.95 -39.87 7.00
CA HIS A 754 -24.33 -40.81 5.96
C HIS A 754 -24.82 -42.15 6.56
N ALA A 755 -24.11 -42.69 7.55
CA ALA A 755 -24.48 -43.93 8.22
C ALA A 755 -25.82 -43.84 8.99
N MET A 756 -26.18 -42.66 9.50
CA MET A 756 -27.44 -42.41 10.19
C MET A 756 -28.61 -42.02 9.27
N GLY A 757 -28.43 -42.10 7.95
CA GLY A 757 -29.49 -41.80 6.97
C GLY A 757 -29.74 -40.30 6.78
N GLY A 758 -28.85 -39.41 7.25
CA GLY A 758 -29.00 -37.95 7.22
C GLY A 758 -28.88 -37.29 5.84
N ASN A 759 -28.61 -38.06 4.79
CA ASN A 759 -28.54 -37.58 3.39
C ASN A 759 -29.85 -37.79 2.60
N GLN A 760 -30.95 -38.18 3.26
CA GLN A 760 -32.26 -38.21 2.61
C GLN A 760 -32.81 -36.79 2.44
N ALA A 761 -33.11 -36.43 1.19
CA ALA A 761 -33.59 -35.09 0.84
C ALA A 761 -34.95 -34.79 1.50
N GLY A 762 -34.98 -33.80 2.40
CA GLY A 762 -36.23 -33.15 2.82
C GLY A 762 -36.63 -33.26 4.30
N VAL A 763 -35.86 -33.93 5.16
CA VAL A 763 -36.15 -33.98 6.61
C VAL A 763 -34.89 -33.66 7.42
N HIS A 764 -34.93 -32.57 8.20
CA HIS A 764 -33.88 -32.25 9.17
C HIS A 764 -33.91 -33.30 10.29
N HIS A 765 -32.87 -34.11 10.42
CA HIS A 765 -32.68 -35.03 11.54
C HIS A 765 -31.71 -34.41 12.56
N PRO A 766 -32.19 -33.59 13.52
CA PRO A 766 -31.33 -32.94 14.52
C PRO A 766 -30.54 -33.94 15.35
N LEU A 767 -31.09 -35.13 15.57
CA LEU A 767 -30.39 -36.25 16.21
C LEU A 767 -29.21 -36.75 15.39
N ALA A 768 -29.34 -36.91 14.08
CA ALA A 768 -28.25 -37.36 13.21
C ALA A 768 -27.14 -36.30 13.06
N ALA A 769 -27.51 -35.01 13.07
CA ALA A 769 -26.57 -33.89 13.07
C ALA A 769 -25.82 -33.76 14.42
N ALA A 770 -26.52 -33.95 15.54
CA ALA A 770 -25.92 -33.91 16.88
C ALA A 770 -24.96 -35.08 17.12
N THR A 771 -25.33 -36.30 16.71
CA THR A 771 -24.47 -37.49 16.85
C THR A 771 -23.27 -37.45 15.91
N SER A 772 -23.44 -36.98 14.66
CA SER A 772 -22.33 -36.78 13.73
C SER A 772 -21.38 -35.67 14.19
N GLY A 773 -21.90 -34.56 14.70
CA GLY A 773 -21.10 -33.49 15.32
C GLY A 773 -20.31 -33.97 16.54
N ALA A 774 -20.93 -34.75 17.42
CA ALA A 774 -20.26 -35.33 18.58
C ALA A 774 -19.17 -36.33 18.17
N ALA A 775 -19.47 -37.26 17.25
CA ALA A 775 -18.50 -38.24 16.75
C ALA A 775 -17.32 -37.58 16.01
N ALA A 776 -17.59 -36.55 15.21
CA ALA A 776 -16.57 -35.76 14.52
C ALA A 776 -15.65 -35.01 15.48
N THR A 777 -16.22 -34.41 16.54
CA THR A 777 -15.46 -33.72 17.59
C THR A 777 -14.56 -34.71 18.33
N ILE A 778 -15.09 -35.89 18.69
CA ILE A 778 -14.32 -36.96 19.35
C ILE A 778 -13.14 -37.40 18.48
N ALA A 779 -13.38 -37.70 17.20
CA ALA A 779 -12.32 -38.15 16.29
C ALA A 779 -11.26 -37.05 16.01
N SER A 780 -11.70 -35.80 15.86
CA SER A 780 -10.80 -34.66 15.64
C SER A 780 -9.93 -34.37 16.87
N ASP A 781 -10.54 -34.34 18.06
CA ASP A 781 -9.83 -34.13 19.32
C ASP A 781 -8.87 -35.30 19.61
N ALA A 782 -9.20 -36.53 19.20
CA ALA A 782 -8.29 -37.68 19.34
C ALA A 782 -7.00 -37.47 18.54
N PHE A 783 -7.13 -36.94 17.32
CA PHE A 783 -5.98 -36.62 16.49
C PHE A 783 -5.18 -35.43 17.02
N MET A 784 -5.86 -34.40 17.54
CA MET A 784 -5.24 -33.17 18.02
C MET A 784 -4.52 -33.35 19.37
N ASN A 785 -4.99 -34.25 20.22
CA ASN A 785 -4.52 -34.38 21.61
C ASN A 785 -3.00 -34.61 21.77
N PRO A 786 -2.31 -35.44 20.95
CA PRO A 786 -0.84 -35.56 21.01
C PRO A 786 -0.11 -34.25 20.74
N PHE A 787 -0.60 -33.43 19.80
CA PHE A 787 -0.02 -32.14 19.46
C PHE A 787 -0.22 -31.11 20.58
N ASP A 788 -1.36 -31.16 21.26
CA ASP A 788 -1.63 -30.32 22.43
C ASP A 788 -0.75 -30.69 23.62
N VAL A 789 -0.53 -31.98 23.88
CA VAL A 789 0.38 -32.44 24.95
C VAL A 789 1.81 -31.94 24.70
N ILE A 790 2.31 -32.02 23.46
CA ILE A 790 3.64 -31.51 23.10
C ILE A 790 3.71 -29.99 23.27
N LYS A 791 2.69 -29.24 22.80
CA LYS A 791 2.60 -27.79 22.99
C LYS A 791 2.70 -27.42 24.46
N GLN A 792 1.88 -28.05 25.31
CA GLN A 792 1.83 -27.77 26.74
C GLN A 792 3.19 -28.04 27.41
N ARG A 793 3.86 -29.16 27.10
CA ARG A 793 5.19 -29.49 27.67
C ARG A 793 6.29 -28.54 27.22
N MET A 794 6.25 -28.09 25.96
CA MET A 794 7.19 -27.08 25.45
C MET A 794 6.96 -25.68 26.04
N GLN A 795 5.79 -25.44 26.65
CA GLN A 795 5.45 -24.18 27.31
C GLN A 795 5.78 -24.16 28.80
N ILE A 796 6.18 -25.28 29.41
CA ILE A 796 6.62 -25.32 30.82
C ILE A 796 7.91 -24.51 31.01
N GLN A 797 8.11 -23.92 32.20
CA GLN A 797 9.30 -23.14 32.56
C GLN A 797 10.57 -24.00 32.49
N ASN A 798 11.70 -23.42 32.01
CA ASN A 798 12.97 -24.12 31.75
C ASN A 798 12.94 -25.24 30.69
N SER A 799 11.84 -25.42 29.95
CA SER A 799 11.75 -26.39 28.84
C SER A 799 12.71 -26.12 27.68
N SER A 800 13.23 -24.89 27.56
CA SER A 800 14.28 -24.52 26.59
C SER A 800 15.61 -25.23 26.83
N LYS A 801 15.88 -25.65 28.08
CA LYS A 801 17.06 -26.45 28.44
C LYS A 801 16.84 -27.95 28.23
N MET A 802 15.59 -28.43 28.25
CA MET A 802 15.25 -29.85 28.14
C MET A 802 14.94 -30.31 26.71
N TYR A 803 14.28 -29.47 25.90
CA TYR A 803 13.86 -29.81 24.54
C TYR A 803 14.35 -28.73 23.57
N ARG A 804 14.89 -29.10 22.40
CA ARG A 804 15.33 -28.10 21.40
C ARG A 804 14.30 -27.91 20.29
N SER A 805 13.63 -28.99 19.91
CA SER A 805 12.56 -29.00 18.91
C SER A 805 11.31 -29.76 19.41
N MET A 806 10.21 -29.62 18.67
CA MET A 806 8.98 -30.38 18.88
C MET A 806 9.21 -31.90 18.80
N VAL A 807 10.04 -32.34 17.84
CA VAL A 807 10.36 -33.77 17.62
C VAL A 807 11.18 -34.32 18.78
N ASP A 808 12.09 -33.53 19.35
CA ASP A 808 12.87 -33.94 20.53
C ASP A 808 11.98 -34.10 21.77
N CYS A 809 11.00 -33.20 21.94
CA CYS A 809 10.01 -33.32 23.00
C CYS A 809 9.17 -34.59 22.82
N ALA A 810 8.68 -34.86 21.60
CA ALA A 810 7.91 -36.06 21.31
C ALA A 810 8.72 -37.36 21.55
N LYS A 811 9.98 -37.40 21.09
CA LYS A 811 10.89 -38.55 21.32
C LYS A 811 11.14 -38.79 22.81
N PHE A 812 11.35 -37.73 23.58
CA PHE A 812 11.58 -37.83 25.03
C PHE A 812 10.35 -38.37 25.76
N VAL A 813 9.16 -37.84 25.47
CA VAL A 813 7.91 -38.28 26.09
C VAL A 813 7.63 -39.74 25.73
N TYR A 814 7.82 -40.11 24.46
CA TYR A 814 7.63 -41.49 24.00
C TYR A 814 8.58 -42.47 24.70
N LYS A 815 9.87 -42.11 24.86
CA LYS A 815 10.89 -42.99 25.45
C LYS A 815 10.72 -43.16 26.97
N ASN A 816 10.31 -42.11 27.68
CA ASN A 816 10.30 -42.10 29.15
C ASN A 816 8.92 -42.39 29.75
N GLU A 817 7.83 -42.06 29.07
CA GLU A 817 6.46 -42.17 29.60
C GLU A 817 5.53 -43.05 28.73
N GLY A 818 6.00 -43.45 27.53
CA GLY A 818 5.25 -44.32 26.62
C GLY A 818 4.11 -43.63 25.87
N LEU A 819 3.35 -44.41 25.08
CA LEU A 819 2.25 -43.91 24.25
C LEU A 819 1.06 -43.37 25.06
N ALA A 820 0.82 -43.92 26.26
CA ALA A 820 -0.28 -43.50 27.12
C ALA A 820 -0.16 -42.02 27.55
N ALA A 821 1.06 -41.49 27.64
CA ALA A 821 1.30 -40.10 28.02
C ALA A 821 0.74 -39.07 27.01
N PHE A 822 0.61 -39.44 25.73
CA PHE A 822 0.04 -38.57 24.69
C PHE A 822 -1.48 -38.51 24.73
N TYR A 823 -2.15 -39.47 25.38
CA TYR A 823 -3.61 -39.56 25.47
C TYR A 823 -4.15 -39.43 26.90
N VAL A 824 -3.27 -39.22 27.89
CA VAL A 824 -3.64 -39.01 29.29
C VAL A 824 -4.64 -37.85 29.46
N SER A 825 -4.56 -36.83 28.62
CA SER A 825 -5.46 -35.68 28.64
C SER A 825 -6.74 -35.84 27.83
N TYR A 826 -6.88 -36.91 27.06
CA TYR A 826 -7.95 -37.03 26.07
C TYR A 826 -9.37 -37.04 26.70
N PRO A 827 -9.65 -37.82 27.77
CA PRO A 827 -10.94 -37.75 28.46
C PRO A 827 -11.23 -36.37 29.08
N THR A 828 -10.18 -35.70 29.57
CA THR A 828 -10.24 -34.37 30.17
C THR A 828 -10.39 -33.26 29.13
N THR A 829 -9.92 -33.48 27.90
CA THR A 829 -10.13 -32.59 26.77
C THR A 829 -11.58 -32.68 26.32
N LEU A 830 -12.11 -33.88 26.08
CA LEU A 830 -13.51 -34.08 25.68
C LEU A 830 -14.51 -33.51 26.69
N SER A 831 -14.25 -33.68 27.99
CA SER A 831 -15.11 -33.12 29.03
C SER A 831 -15.15 -31.59 28.99
N MET A 832 -14.12 -30.92 28.48
CA MET A 832 -14.06 -29.47 28.34
C MET A 832 -14.58 -28.98 26.98
N THR A 833 -14.18 -29.62 25.89
CA THR A 833 -14.48 -29.16 24.53
C THR A 833 -15.98 -29.23 24.24
N VAL A 834 -16.65 -30.32 24.64
CA VAL A 834 -18.07 -30.55 24.33
C VAL A 834 -19.00 -29.53 25.01
N PRO A 835 -18.87 -29.23 26.32
CA PRO A 835 -19.69 -28.18 26.93
C PRO A 835 -19.35 -26.79 26.40
N PHE A 836 -18.07 -26.51 26.11
CA PHE A 836 -17.65 -25.21 25.58
C PHE A 836 -18.29 -24.93 24.22
N THR A 837 -18.21 -25.88 23.28
CA THR A 837 -18.81 -25.72 21.95
C THR A 837 -20.33 -25.62 22.06
N ALA A 838 -20.99 -26.49 22.85
CA ALA A 838 -22.43 -26.43 23.04
C ALA A 838 -22.90 -25.07 23.57
N LEU A 839 -22.25 -24.54 24.62
CA LEU A 839 -22.59 -23.24 25.20
C LEU A 839 -22.29 -22.08 24.25
N GLN A 840 -21.21 -22.16 23.48
CA GLN A 840 -20.85 -21.14 22.49
C GLN A 840 -21.88 -21.07 21.36
N PHE A 841 -22.28 -22.22 20.81
CA PHE A 841 -23.29 -22.29 19.75
C PHE A 841 -24.65 -21.80 20.26
N LEU A 842 -25.08 -22.26 21.43
CA LEU A 842 -26.34 -21.85 22.05
C LEU A 842 -26.39 -20.32 22.27
N ALA A 843 -25.32 -19.75 22.83
CA ALA A 843 -25.24 -18.31 23.05
C ALA A 843 -25.20 -17.54 21.73
N TYR A 844 -24.46 -18.01 20.72
CA TYR A 844 -24.38 -17.36 19.42
C TYR A 844 -25.73 -17.36 18.68
N GLU A 845 -26.42 -18.50 18.62
CA GLU A 845 -27.74 -18.58 17.96
C GLU A 845 -28.77 -17.68 18.66
N SER A 846 -28.75 -17.67 19.99
CA SER A 846 -29.63 -16.81 20.78
C SER A 846 -29.34 -15.32 20.54
N LEU A 847 -28.07 -14.91 20.60
CA LEU A 847 -27.69 -13.51 20.40
C LEU A 847 -27.89 -13.05 18.96
N SER A 848 -27.53 -13.86 17.97
CA SER A 848 -27.69 -13.50 16.56
C SER A 848 -29.16 -13.36 16.17
N THR A 849 -30.06 -14.17 16.74
CA THR A 849 -31.51 -14.06 16.52
C THR A 849 -32.08 -12.77 17.12
N VAL A 850 -31.62 -12.38 18.31
CA VAL A 850 -32.05 -11.14 18.99
C VAL A 850 -31.50 -9.90 18.29
N MET A 851 -30.23 -9.93 17.89
CA MET A 851 -29.55 -8.79 17.27
C MET A 851 -29.89 -8.58 15.79
N ASN A 852 -30.25 -9.65 15.07
CA ASN A 852 -30.59 -9.59 13.65
C ASN A 852 -31.97 -10.20 13.32
N PRO A 853 -33.07 -9.57 13.77
CA PRO A 853 -34.43 -10.06 13.53
C PRO A 853 -34.82 -10.05 12.04
N ARG A 854 -34.15 -9.24 11.22
CA ARG A 854 -34.40 -9.13 9.77
C ARG A 854 -33.62 -10.16 8.93
N LYS A 855 -32.77 -10.98 9.55
CA LYS A 855 -31.89 -11.99 8.91
C LYS A 855 -31.09 -11.48 7.70
N LYS A 856 -30.77 -10.17 7.66
CA LYS A 856 -29.90 -9.59 6.62
C LYS A 856 -28.45 -9.72 7.05
N TYR A 857 -27.55 -10.06 6.13
CA TYR A 857 -26.14 -10.21 6.47
C TYR A 857 -25.54 -8.89 6.99
N ASP A 858 -25.12 -8.88 8.25
CA ASP A 858 -24.42 -7.76 8.89
C ASP A 858 -23.15 -8.26 9.61
N PRO A 859 -21.94 -7.94 9.11
CA PRO A 859 -20.68 -8.36 9.71
C PRO A 859 -20.50 -7.94 11.17
N LEU A 860 -21.01 -6.77 11.55
CA LEU A 860 -20.82 -6.24 12.91
C LEU A 860 -21.63 -7.04 13.94
N THR A 861 -22.88 -7.37 13.59
CA THR A 861 -23.73 -8.22 14.43
C THR A 861 -23.13 -9.60 14.66
N HIS A 862 -22.60 -10.25 13.61
CA HIS A 862 -21.96 -11.56 13.75
C HIS A 862 -20.64 -11.50 14.53
N CYS A 863 -19.87 -10.43 14.38
CA CYS A 863 -18.65 -10.18 15.15
C CYS A 863 -18.97 -10.01 16.65
N LEU A 864 -19.94 -9.16 16.99
CA LEU A 864 -20.31 -8.90 18.38
C LEU A 864 -21.00 -10.11 19.04
N ALA A 865 -21.94 -10.75 18.34
CA ALA A 865 -22.60 -11.96 18.82
C ALA A 865 -21.59 -13.10 19.02
N GLY A 866 -20.64 -13.26 18.08
CA GLY A 866 -19.55 -14.22 18.19
C GLY A 866 -18.64 -13.93 19.40
N ALA A 867 -18.27 -12.66 19.61
CA ALA A 867 -17.44 -12.24 20.73
C ALA A 867 -18.10 -12.52 22.08
N VAL A 868 -19.35 -12.12 22.25
CA VAL A 868 -20.09 -12.29 23.51
C VAL A 868 -20.38 -13.76 23.77
N ALA A 869 -20.74 -14.53 22.75
CA ALA A 869 -20.95 -15.98 22.87
C ALA A 869 -19.69 -16.72 23.31
N GLY A 870 -18.52 -16.40 22.73
CA GLY A 870 -17.26 -17.00 23.13
C GLY A 870 -16.80 -16.58 24.52
N GLY A 871 -17.00 -15.31 24.90
CA GLY A 871 -16.72 -14.84 26.26
C GLY A 871 -17.60 -15.54 27.31
N PHE A 872 -18.88 -15.69 27.02
CA PHE A 872 -19.84 -16.39 27.87
C PHE A 872 -19.49 -17.88 28.05
N ALA A 873 -19.22 -18.59 26.95
CA ALA A 873 -18.81 -20.00 26.98
C ALA A 873 -17.48 -20.20 27.73
N ALA A 874 -16.51 -19.29 27.54
CA ALA A 874 -15.25 -19.31 28.26
C ALA A 874 -15.44 -19.13 29.78
N ALA A 875 -16.30 -18.20 30.19
CA ALA A 875 -16.56 -17.94 31.61
C ALA A 875 -17.19 -19.16 32.30
N LEU A 876 -18.22 -19.76 31.70
CA LEU A 876 -18.94 -20.90 32.29
C LEU A 876 -18.12 -22.19 32.33
N THR A 877 -17.20 -22.39 31.37
CA THR A 877 -16.35 -23.58 31.33
C THR A 877 -15.01 -23.41 32.05
N THR A 878 -14.79 -22.26 32.71
CA THR A 878 -13.57 -22.02 33.51
C THR A 878 -13.34 -23.07 34.60
N PRO A 879 -14.35 -23.50 35.38
CA PRO A 879 -14.20 -24.56 36.37
C PRO A 879 -13.60 -25.86 35.80
N MET A 880 -14.05 -26.27 34.62
CA MET A 880 -13.60 -27.52 33.98
C MET A 880 -12.17 -27.43 33.48
N ASP A 881 -11.78 -26.24 33.00
CA ASP A 881 -10.42 -25.96 32.51
C ASP A 881 -9.40 -25.92 33.64
N VAL A 882 -9.76 -25.38 34.81
CA VAL A 882 -8.87 -25.42 36.00
C VAL A 882 -8.58 -26.86 36.42
N ILE A 883 -9.60 -27.72 36.47
CA ILE A 883 -9.44 -29.14 36.82
C ILE A 883 -8.59 -29.86 35.76
N LYS A 884 -8.84 -29.59 34.47
CA LYS A 884 -8.04 -30.11 33.37
C LYS A 884 -6.56 -29.74 33.51
N THR A 885 -6.25 -28.47 33.77
CA THR A 885 -4.87 -28.00 33.95
C THR A 885 -4.20 -28.76 35.10
N ILE A 886 -4.86 -28.93 36.24
CA ILE A 886 -4.31 -29.67 37.39
C ILE A 886 -3.93 -31.10 36.99
N LEU A 887 -4.81 -31.82 36.28
CA LEU A 887 -4.54 -33.18 35.80
C LEU A 887 -3.39 -33.22 34.78
N GLN A 888 -3.29 -32.21 33.91
CA GLN A 888 -2.24 -32.14 32.88
C GLN A 888 -0.87 -31.78 33.46
N THR A 889 -0.81 -30.98 34.52
CA THR A 889 0.44 -30.54 35.16
C THR A 889 0.92 -31.44 36.29
N ARG A 890 0.16 -32.50 36.64
CA ARG A 890 0.49 -33.38 37.78
C ARG A 890 1.88 -34.02 37.68
N GLY A 891 2.35 -34.36 36.48
CA GLY A 891 3.67 -34.96 36.27
C GLY A 891 4.85 -34.00 36.55
N THR A 892 4.58 -32.70 36.55
CA THR A 892 5.61 -31.63 36.68
C THR A 892 5.44 -30.78 37.94
N SER A 893 4.33 -30.91 38.67
CA SER A 893 4.09 -30.20 39.93
C SER A 893 5.10 -30.62 41.02
N SER A 894 5.56 -29.65 41.81
CA SER A 894 6.38 -29.86 43.00
C SER A 894 5.57 -30.35 44.21
N ASP A 895 4.24 -30.18 44.19
CA ASP A 895 3.35 -30.57 45.28
C ASP A 895 3.02 -32.09 45.23
N PRO A 896 3.35 -32.86 46.28
CA PRO A 896 3.08 -34.30 46.35
C PRO A 896 1.58 -34.66 46.24
N GLU A 897 0.69 -33.77 46.69
CA GLU A 897 -0.76 -34.03 46.66
C GLU A 897 -1.32 -33.91 45.24
N VAL A 898 -0.79 -32.96 44.44
CA VAL A 898 -1.21 -32.76 43.03
C VAL A 898 -0.73 -33.94 42.16
N ARG A 899 0.45 -34.51 42.46
CA ARG A 899 0.99 -35.69 41.78
C ARG A 899 0.13 -36.95 41.92
N ARG A 900 -0.60 -37.09 43.03
CA ARG A 900 -1.43 -38.28 43.34
C ARG A 900 -2.86 -38.20 42.79
N VAL A 901 -3.26 -37.09 42.19
CA VAL A 901 -4.62 -36.91 41.65
C VAL A 901 -4.84 -37.86 40.47
N ASN A 902 -5.80 -38.78 40.58
CA ASN A 902 -6.14 -39.77 39.57
C ASN A 902 -7.61 -39.62 39.14
N GLY A 903 -7.90 -38.55 38.41
CA GLY A 903 -9.21 -38.34 37.77
C GLY A 903 -9.84 -37.00 38.09
N PHE A 904 -10.95 -36.72 37.41
CA PHE A 904 -11.65 -35.44 37.48
C PHE A 904 -12.27 -35.20 38.87
N ALA A 905 -12.89 -36.22 39.47
CA ALA A 905 -13.51 -36.14 40.80
C ALA A 905 -12.49 -35.87 41.92
N ASP A 906 -11.32 -36.51 41.85
CA ASP A 906 -10.22 -36.28 42.78
C ASP A 906 -9.66 -34.86 42.65
N GLY A 907 -9.55 -34.35 41.42
CA GLY A 907 -9.16 -32.97 41.13
C GLY A 907 -10.13 -31.95 41.71
N CYS A 908 -11.45 -32.16 41.53
CA CYS A 908 -12.50 -31.33 42.15
C CYS A 908 -12.39 -31.33 43.68
N ARG A 909 -12.23 -32.51 44.28
CA ARG A 909 -12.18 -32.67 45.73
C ARG A 909 -10.94 -31.99 46.32
N LEU A 910 -9.80 -32.11 45.66
CA LEU A 910 -8.56 -31.44 46.06
C LEU A 910 -8.69 -29.91 45.95
N LEU A 911 -9.25 -29.41 44.85
CA LEU A 911 -9.39 -27.96 44.62
C LEU A 911 -10.39 -27.32 45.60
N CYS A 912 -11.54 -27.97 45.84
CA CYS A 912 -12.49 -27.56 46.87
C CYS A 912 -11.83 -27.49 48.26
N ARG A 913 -10.98 -28.48 48.60
CA ARG A 913 -10.31 -28.54 49.90
C ARG A 913 -9.21 -27.47 50.07
N LYS A 914 -8.45 -27.18 49.01
CA LYS A 914 -7.31 -26.24 49.07
C LYS A 914 -7.69 -24.78 48.87
N GLU A 915 -8.54 -24.47 47.87
CA GLU A 915 -8.81 -23.08 47.44
C GLU A 915 -10.30 -22.70 47.53
N GLY A 916 -11.17 -23.63 47.91
CA GLY A 916 -12.62 -23.41 47.96
C GLY A 916 -13.24 -23.12 46.59
N PHE A 917 -14.47 -22.57 46.59
CA PHE A 917 -15.23 -22.34 45.36
C PHE A 917 -14.58 -21.29 44.42
N ARG A 918 -13.79 -20.36 44.98
CA ARG A 918 -13.06 -19.34 44.19
C ARG A 918 -11.93 -19.95 43.35
N GLY A 919 -11.37 -21.10 43.75
CA GLY A 919 -10.34 -21.82 42.99
C GLY A 919 -10.81 -22.24 41.60
N PHE A 920 -12.08 -22.58 41.43
CA PHE A 920 -12.65 -23.00 40.13
C PHE A 920 -12.73 -21.88 39.09
N PHE A 921 -12.70 -20.61 39.49
CA PHE A 921 -12.75 -19.47 38.57
C PHE A 921 -11.37 -18.78 38.39
N LYS A 922 -10.31 -19.41 38.89
CA LYS A 922 -8.94 -18.91 38.78
C LYS A 922 -8.49 -18.92 37.31
N GLY A 923 -8.33 -17.72 36.74
CA GLY A 923 -7.97 -17.54 35.32
C GLY A 923 -9.14 -17.21 34.38
N VAL A 924 -10.35 -16.96 34.90
CA VAL A 924 -11.51 -16.58 34.06
C VAL A 924 -11.26 -15.33 33.21
N ARG A 925 -10.65 -14.28 33.78
CA ARG A 925 -10.36 -13.01 33.09
C ARG A 925 -9.45 -13.19 31.87
N PRO A 926 -8.23 -13.77 31.99
CA PRO A 926 -7.38 -13.97 30.84
C PRO A 926 -8.01 -14.91 29.80
N ARG A 927 -8.83 -15.88 30.22
CA ARG A 927 -9.51 -16.79 29.28
C ARG A 927 -10.61 -16.09 28.47
N VAL A 928 -11.42 -15.23 29.09
CA VAL A 928 -12.44 -14.44 28.39
C VAL A 928 -11.80 -13.47 27.40
N VAL A 929 -10.78 -12.71 27.84
CA VAL A 929 -10.09 -11.72 26.99
C VAL A 929 -9.43 -12.36 25.76
N THR A 930 -9.03 -13.62 25.85
CA THR A 930 -8.41 -14.36 24.73
C THR A 930 -9.42 -15.05 23.83
N THR A 931 -10.53 -15.54 24.39
CA THR A 931 -11.54 -16.29 23.65
C THR A 931 -12.50 -15.37 22.88
N MET A 932 -12.83 -14.19 23.42
CA MET A 932 -13.75 -13.25 22.78
C MET A 932 -13.28 -12.82 21.37
N PRO A 933 -12.03 -12.36 21.14
CA PRO A 933 -11.61 -11.95 19.80
C PRO A 933 -11.53 -13.12 18.82
N SER A 934 -11.07 -14.29 19.29
CA SER A 934 -10.94 -15.51 18.46
C SER A 934 -12.29 -15.97 17.91
N THR A 935 -13.30 -16.01 18.78
CA THR A 935 -14.65 -16.44 18.43
C THR A 935 -15.40 -15.42 17.59
N ALA A 936 -15.17 -14.12 17.80
CA ALA A 936 -15.68 -13.04 16.96
C ALA A 936 -15.24 -13.19 15.50
N ILE A 937 -13.94 -13.47 15.30
CA ILE A 937 -13.34 -13.66 13.98
C ILE A 937 -13.90 -14.94 13.33
N CYS A 938 -13.95 -16.05 14.09
CA CYS A 938 -14.43 -17.33 13.59
C CYS A 938 -15.85 -17.23 13.03
N TRP A 939 -16.78 -16.67 13.81
CA TRP A 939 -18.18 -16.50 13.40
C TRP A 939 -18.36 -15.50 12.27
N SER A 940 -17.59 -14.40 12.27
CA SER A 940 -17.62 -13.43 11.16
C SER A 940 -17.15 -14.04 9.84
N ALA A 941 -16.10 -14.85 9.88
CA ALA A 941 -15.57 -15.55 8.71
C ALA A 941 -16.54 -16.64 8.20
N TYR A 942 -17.17 -17.38 9.12
CA TYR A 942 -18.17 -18.39 8.81
C TYR A 942 -19.36 -17.79 8.07
N GLU A 943 -19.99 -16.75 8.61
CA GLU A 943 -21.17 -16.11 8.00
C GLU A 943 -20.82 -15.35 6.72
N PHE A 944 -19.63 -14.75 6.65
CA PHE A 944 -19.14 -14.13 5.41
C PHE A 944 -19.03 -15.16 4.29
N SER A 945 -18.43 -16.32 4.58
CA SER A 945 -18.25 -17.40 3.60
C SER A 945 -19.62 -17.92 3.14
N LYS A 946 -20.54 -18.12 4.07
CA LYS A 946 -21.93 -18.52 3.78
C LYS A 946 -22.65 -17.52 2.88
N ALA A 947 -22.59 -16.22 3.20
CA ALA A 947 -23.20 -15.17 2.40
C ALA A 947 -22.58 -15.07 0.99
N TYR A 948 -21.26 -15.27 0.87
CA TYR A 948 -20.56 -15.27 -0.41
C TYR A 948 -20.98 -16.43 -1.31
N PHE A 949 -21.08 -17.66 -0.77
CA PHE A 949 -21.49 -18.83 -1.55
C PHE A 949 -22.97 -18.79 -1.95
N ILE A 950 -23.87 -18.33 -1.07
CA ILE A 950 -25.29 -18.13 -1.41
C ILE A 950 -25.42 -17.18 -2.59
N LYS A 951 -24.76 -16.01 -2.53
CA LYS A 951 -24.82 -14.99 -3.57
C LYS A 951 -24.26 -15.46 -4.92
N ARG A 952 -23.28 -16.37 -4.91
CA ARG A 952 -22.69 -16.97 -6.11
C ARG A 952 -23.60 -18.04 -6.73
N ASN A 953 -24.32 -18.80 -5.91
CA ASN A 953 -25.30 -19.78 -6.38
C ASN A 953 -26.57 -19.13 -6.93
N ASP A 954 -26.97 -17.96 -6.43
CA ASP A 954 -28.11 -17.19 -6.97
C ASP A 954 -27.77 -16.44 -8.27
N ALA A 955 -26.48 -16.30 -8.60
CA ALA A 955 -25.99 -15.64 -9.80
C ALA A 955 -25.67 -16.62 -10.95
N LEU A 956 -25.74 -17.94 -10.68
CA LEU A 956 -25.67 -19.03 -11.64
C LEU A 956 -27.09 -19.55 -11.91
#